data_AF-T0I7D6-F1
#
_entry.id   AF-T0I7D6-F1
#
_cell.length_a   1.000
_cell.length_b   1.000
_cell.length_c   1.000
_cell.angle_alpha   90.00
_cell.angle_beta   90.00
_cell.angle_gamma   90.00
#
_symmetry.space_group_name_H-M   'P 1'
#
loop_
_entity.id
_entity.type
_entity.pdbx_description
1 polymer ?
#
loop_
_entity_poly.entity_id
_entity_poly.type
_entity_poly.pdbx_seq_one_letter_code
_entity_poly.pdbx_strand_id
1 'polypeptide(L)'
;MLAVLGAAACTLGASAIAQAETSDVQTAWRLLDYMAVDYGGAVSGGKIKSASEYSEMTEFAASVSARLATLPPTPERSKLIDRAARLQAVVAVKGSPNQVADLAHGLAADLLKAYPVPLAPAKAPDFARGATLFAQNCASCHGPAGDGHGPNAAKLATPPIAFTDAARARQRSPFALYQVIDQGIDGTAMQSFSSLPTDDRWAVAFYAGHFAFSDVAAKEGERLWKADPGLRQQIPDLTALAGLTPEALAKDVGVDKADAVIAYLRRHPEAVVRQAPGSLDVARAKLRLSLAAYRAGDSHAARELALSAYLDGFEPLEPMLTARDATLMGHIESAMGEFRASLQQGRPADEIATRIQVLNGLFDDADAALSPDAASSASTFLGAFTILLREGLEALLIVVAMIAFLRKAERPEVLPYVHGGWIGALAAGGLTWAVATYAIGISGASRELTEGFGSLFAAVVLLSVGIWMHGKAQAGQWQRYIREKMSHALSRQSAWFLFGLAFIVVYREVFETILFYAALWTQGNGGVMLAGAGSAVLLLGVIAWAMLRYSRDLPIAKFFAYSAWLMALLTIVLTGKGVSALQEAGIIDIAPLDGGIRVSVLGIFPTVQSMGAQLLMLVAVAGGFMLNRRRAVVATTG
;
A
#
# COMPACT_ATOMS: atom_id res chain seq x y z
N MET A 1 14.57 28.86 -16.61
CA MET A 1 13.56 28.34 -17.56
C MET A 1 14.16 27.41 -18.61
N LEU A 2 15.30 27.73 -19.25
CA LEU A 2 15.96 26.83 -20.22
C LEU A 2 16.51 25.51 -19.63
N ALA A 3 17.00 25.51 -18.39
CA ALA A 3 17.49 24.29 -17.74
C ALA A 3 16.37 23.26 -17.41
N VAL A 4 15.15 23.74 -17.18
CA VAL A 4 13.97 22.89 -16.90
C VAL A 4 13.42 22.27 -18.20
N LEU A 5 13.49 23.01 -19.31
CA LEU A 5 13.12 22.51 -20.64
C LEU A 5 14.12 21.48 -21.18
N GLY A 6 15.42 21.65 -20.91
CA GLY A 6 16.46 20.67 -21.28
C GLY A 6 16.35 19.35 -20.51
N ALA A 7 16.03 19.42 -19.20
CA ALA A 7 15.78 18.24 -18.38
C ALA A 7 14.51 17.49 -18.83
N ALA A 8 13.42 18.22 -19.13
CA ALA A 8 12.18 17.63 -19.64
C ALA A 8 12.37 16.95 -21.02
N ALA A 9 13.16 17.53 -21.92
CA ALA A 9 13.47 16.94 -23.22
C ALA A 9 14.34 15.68 -23.11
N CYS A 10 15.31 15.65 -22.18
CA CYS A 10 16.11 14.46 -21.91
C CYS A 10 15.30 13.33 -21.27
N THR A 11 14.38 13.64 -20.36
CA THR A 11 13.49 12.62 -19.75
C THR A 11 12.47 12.07 -20.75
N LEU A 12 11.97 12.90 -21.67
CA LEU A 12 11.06 12.47 -22.73
C LEU A 12 11.77 11.59 -23.76
N GLY A 13 13.00 11.94 -24.14
CA GLY A 13 13.84 11.14 -25.04
C GLY A 13 14.22 9.78 -24.45
N ALA A 14 14.63 9.75 -23.18
CA ALA A 14 14.94 8.50 -22.47
C ALA A 14 13.71 7.59 -22.30
N SER A 15 12.53 8.17 -22.04
CA SER A 15 11.28 7.41 -21.92
C SER A 15 10.82 6.81 -23.25
N ALA A 16 10.96 7.56 -24.35
CA ALA A 16 10.61 7.07 -25.68
C ALA A 16 11.53 5.94 -26.16
N ILE A 17 12.84 6.05 -25.87
CA ILE A 17 13.82 5.00 -26.17
C ILE A 17 13.56 3.76 -25.32
N ALA A 18 13.36 3.91 -24.01
CA ALA A 18 13.02 2.80 -23.12
C ALA A 18 11.70 2.11 -23.54
N GLN A 19 10.70 2.88 -23.97
CA GLN A 19 9.42 2.33 -24.45
C GLN A 19 9.57 1.59 -25.79
N ALA A 20 10.37 2.12 -26.73
CA ALA A 20 10.69 1.43 -27.98
C ALA A 20 11.49 0.14 -27.74
N GLU A 21 12.45 0.16 -26.81
CA GLU A 21 13.23 -1.02 -26.41
C GLU A 21 12.35 -2.11 -25.76
N THR A 22 11.43 -1.72 -24.86
CA THR A 22 10.48 -2.69 -24.27
C THR A 22 9.54 -3.32 -25.31
N SER A 23 9.14 -2.55 -26.33
CA SER A 23 8.26 -3.03 -27.42
C SER A 23 8.96 -4.08 -28.30
N ASP A 24 10.24 -3.88 -28.62
CA ASP A 24 11.01 -4.85 -29.41
C ASP A 24 11.23 -6.16 -28.66
N VAL A 25 11.53 -6.10 -27.36
CA VAL A 25 11.66 -7.28 -26.50
C VAL A 25 10.33 -8.05 -26.42
N GLN A 26 9.23 -7.35 -26.17
CA GLN A 26 7.88 -7.92 -26.13
C GLN A 26 7.48 -8.57 -27.46
N THR A 27 7.79 -7.90 -28.57
CA THR A 27 7.47 -8.42 -29.91
C THR A 27 8.29 -9.66 -30.24
N ALA A 28 9.60 -9.64 -29.99
CA ALA A 28 10.47 -10.80 -30.20
C ALA A 28 10.03 -11.99 -29.34
N TRP A 29 9.69 -11.73 -28.07
CA TRP A 29 9.15 -12.75 -27.18
C TRP A 29 7.82 -13.33 -27.70
N ARG A 30 6.89 -12.50 -28.17
CA ARG A 30 5.60 -12.95 -28.73
C ARG A 30 5.78 -13.83 -29.95
N LEU A 31 6.69 -13.47 -30.86
CA LEU A 31 6.99 -14.28 -32.04
C LEU A 31 7.56 -15.64 -31.65
N LEU A 32 8.46 -15.68 -30.65
CA LEU A 32 8.98 -16.94 -30.11
C LEU A 32 7.86 -17.79 -29.50
N ASP A 33 6.99 -17.19 -28.69
CA ASP A 33 5.83 -17.88 -28.11
C ASP A 33 4.86 -18.37 -29.19
N TYR A 34 4.62 -17.61 -30.25
CA TYR A 34 3.81 -18.04 -31.39
C TYR A 34 4.41 -19.27 -32.08
N MET A 35 5.69 -19.20 -32.43
CA MET A 35 6.42 -20.30 -33.06
C MET A 35 6.44 -21.56 -32.18
N ALA A 36 6.51 -21.39 -30.86
CA ALA A 36 6.55 -22.53 -29.95
C ALA A 36 5.25 -23.37 -29.99
N VAL A 37 4.11 -22.71 -30.17
CA VAL A 37 2.80 -23.36 -30.12
C VAL A 37 2.28 -23.76 -31.50
N ASP A 38 2.45 -22.89 -32.50
CA ASP A 38 1.73 -23.00 -33.77
C ASP A 38 2.57 -23.64 -34.90
N TYR A 39 3.86 -23.92 -34.68
CA TYR A 39 4.73 -24.56 -35.68
C TYR A 39 4.24 -25.95 -36.13
N GLY A 40 3.53 -26.68 -35.27
CA GLY A 40 2.93 -27.98 -35.62
C GLY A 40 1.83 -27.90 -36.69
N GLY A 41 1.26 -26.71 -36.91
CA GLY A 41 0.38 -26.43 -38.05
C GLY A 41 1.14 -26.39 -39.38
N ALA A 42 2.32 -25.78 -39.37
CA ALA A 42 3.17 -25.58 -40.54
C ALA A 42 3.90 -26.85 -40.98
N VAL A 43 4.44 -27.64 -40.04
CA VAL A 43 5.29 -28.79 -40.31
C VAL A 43 4.90 -29.99 -39.45
N SER A 44 4.82 -31.17 -40.08
CA SER A 44 4.61 -32.44 -39.39
C SER A 44 5.44 -33.55 -40.02
N GLY A 45 6.13 -34.34 -39.20
CA GLY A 45 6.98 -35.45 -39.67
C GLY A 45 8.07 -35.04 -40.65
N GLY A 46 8.65 -33.83 -40.50
CA GLY A 46 9.66 -33.28 -41.40
C GLY A 46 9.13 -32.79 -42.75
N LYS A 47 7.81 -32.80 -42.95
CA LYS A 47 7.15 -32.33 -44.18
C LYS A 47 6.34 -31.06 -43.89
N ILE A 48 6.30 -30.16 -44.89
CA ILE A 48 5.46 -28.97 -44.83
C ILE A 48 3.99 -29.41 -44.96
N LYS A 49 3.20 -29.12 -43.93
CA LYS A 49 1.75 -29.36 -43.90
C LYS A 49 1.00 -28.16 -44.50
N SER A 50 1.49 -26.94 -44.26
CA SER A 50 0.96 -25.71 -44.85
C SER A 50 2.10 -24.81 -45.31
N ALA A 51 2.15 -24.52 -46.61
CA ALA A 51 3.23 -23.74 -47.21
C ALA A 51 3.21 -22.26 -46.77
N SER A 52 2.03 -21.69 -46.59
CA SER A 52 1.85 -20.32 -46.09
C SER A 52 2.27 -20.20 -44.62
N GLU A 53 1.81 -21.13 -43.77
CA GLU A 53 2.19 -21.14 -42.35
C GLU A 53 3.69 -21.40 -42.20
N TYR A 54 4.29 -22.27 -43.02
CA TYR A 54 5.74 -22.48 -42.99
C TYR A 54 6.53 -21.22 -43.40
N SER A 55 6.06 -20.50 -44.42
CA SER A 55 6.65 -19.21 -44.82
C SER A 55 6.59 -18.20 -43.68
N GLU A 56 5.45 -18.12 -42.98
CA GLU A 56 5.26 -17.27 -41.81
C GLU A 56 6.22 -17.63 -40.66
N MET A 57 6.39 -18.93 -40.35
CA MET A 57 7.36 -19.38 -39.34
C MET A 57 8.80 -18.98 -39.70
N THR A 58 9.17 -19.05 -40.98
CA THR A 58 10.50 -18.61 -41.42
C THR A 58 10.69 -17.10 -41.30
N GLU A 59 9.65 -16.31 -41.57
CA GLU A 59 9.67 -14.86 -41.42
C GLU A 59 9.72 -14.45 -39.94
N PHE A 60 8.97 -15.11 -39.07
CA PHE A 60 8.99 -14.87 -37.64
C PHE A 60 10.37 -15.17 -37.04
N ALA A 61 11.00 -16.28 -37.44
CA ALA A 61 12.35 -16.62 -37.01
C ALA A 61 13.40 -15.56 -37.45
N ALA A 62 13.22 -14.98 -38.64
CA ALA A 62 14.03 -13.86 -39.14
C ALA A 62 13.78 -12.56 -38.39
N SER A 63 12.52 -12.23 -38.13
CA SER A 63 12.11 -11.03 -37.40
C SER A 63 12.63 -11.04 -35.96
N VAL A 64 12.59 -12.19 -35.28
CA VAL A 64 13.21 -12.36 -33.95
C VAL A 64 14.71 -12.03 -34.00
N SER A 65 15.44 -12.61 -34.96
CA SER A 65 16.88 -12.40 -35.07
C SER A 65 17.23 -10.93 -35.36
N ALA A 66 16.46 -10.28 -36.23
CA ALA A 66 16.63 -8.85 -36.54
C ALA A 66 16.40 -7.97 -35.31
N ARG A 67 15.33 -8.22 -34.54
CA ARG A 67 15.02 -7.45 -33.32
C ARG A 67 16.05 -7.68 -32.22
N LEU A 68 16.52 -8.91 -32.02
CA LEU A 68 17.59 -9.18 -31.05
C LEU A 68 18.89 -8.44 -31.39
N ALA A 69 19.17 -8.21 -32.67
CA ALA A 69 20.33 -7.46 -33.11
C ALA A 69 20.22 -5.94 -32.84
N THR A 70 19.01 -5.39 -32.78
CA THR A 70 18.75 -3.97 -32.48
C THR A 70 18.70 -3.66 -30.98
N LEU A 71 18.62 -4.68 -30.12
CA LEU A 71 18.59 -4.49 -28.67
C LEU A 71 19.89 -3.87 -28.12
N PRO A 72 19.81 -3.10 -27.01
CA PRO A 72 20.98 -2.52 -26.35
C PRO A 72 22.06 -3.56 -26.06
N PRO A 73 23.35 -3.26 -26.24
CA PRO A 73 24.42 -4.24 -26.04
C PRO A 73 24.50 -4.69 -24.57
N THR A 74 24.30 -5.99 -24.34
CA THR A 74 24.54 -6.67 -23.06
C THR A 74 25.52 -7.84 -23.27
N PRO A 75 26.23 -8.31 -22.23
CA PRO A 75 27.07 -9.51 -22.33
C PRO A 75 26.29 -10.76 -22.81
N GLU A 76 24.99 -10.81 -22.59
CA GLU A 76 24.09 -11.90 -22.96
C GLU A 76 23.54 -11.79 -24.38
N ARG A 77 23.58 -10.59 -25.02
CA ARG A 77 22.99 -10.37 -26.35
C ARG A 77 23.55 -11.29 -27.43
N SER A 78 24.87 -11.54 -27.42
CA SER A 78 25.51 -12.44 -28.38
C SER A 78 24.96 -13.86 -28.29
N LYS A 79 24.77 -14.37 -27.05
CA LYS A 79 24.18 -15.69 -26.82
C LYS A 79 22.74 -15.78 -27.32
N LEU A 80 21.95 -14.72 -27.17
CA LEU A 80 20.58 -14.68 -27.69
C LEU A 80 20.56 -14.75 -29.22
N ILE A 81 21.44 -14.01 -29.88
CA ILE A 81 21.58 -14.03 -31.34
C ILE A 81 21.99 -15.44 -31.83
N ASP A 82 22.95 -16.09 -31.15
CA ASP A 82 23.37 -17.45 -31.49
C ASP A 82 22.22 -18.47 -31.32
N ARG A 83 21.44 -18.34 -30.24
CA ARG A 83 20.25 -19.17 -30.01
C ARG A 83 19.15 -18.92 -31.05
N ALA A 84 18.95 -17.67 -31.48
CA ALA A 84 18.00 -17.33 -32.54
C ALA A 84 18.42 -17.90 -33.90
N ALA A 85 19.72 -17.84 -34.23
CA ALA A 85 20.27 -18.48 -35.42
C ALA A 85 20.07 -20.01 -35.39
N ARG A 86 20.23 -20.64 -34.21
CA ARG A 86 19.94 -22.06 -34.03
C ARG A 86 18.46 -22.39 -34.26
N LEU A 87 17.55 -21.58 -33.74
CA LEU A 87 16.11 -21.74 -33.98
C LEU A 87 15.78 -21.63 -35.47
N GLN A 88 16.33 -20.62 -36.17
CA GLN A 88 16.17 -20.48 -37.62
C GLN A 88 16.68 -21.70 -38.39
N ALA A 89 17.86 -22.23 -38.02
CA ALA A 89 18.42 -23.40 -38.67
C ALA A 89 17.52 -24.64 -38.51
N VAL A 90 16.96 -24.85 -37.32
CA VAL A 90 16.01 -25.95 -37.05
C VAL A 90 14.72 -25.79 -37.85
N VAL A 91 14.19 -24.56 -37.94
CA VAL A 91 13.02 -24.26 -38.77
C VAL A 91 13.30 -24.54 -40.25
N ALA A 92 14.45 -24.11 -40.77
CA ALA A 92 14.84 -24.29 -42.18
C ALA A 92 14.97 -25.77 -42.60
N VAL A 93 15.44 -26.63 -41.69
CA VAL A 93 15.52 -28.08 -41.92
C VAL A 93 14.23 -28.82 -41.54
N LYS A 94 13.15 -28.10 -41.23
CA LYS A 94 11.82 -28.65 -40.91
C LYS A 94 11.88 -29.59 -39.69
N GLY A 95 12.55 -29.13 -38.64
CA GLY A 95 12.68 -29.85 -37.37
C GLY A 95 11.34 -30.24 -36.74
N SER A 96 11.37 -31.08 -35.71
CA SER A 96 10.12 -31.50 -35.06
C SER A 96 9.44 -30.35 -34.30
N PRO A 97 8.11 -30.32 -34.17
CA PRO A 97 7.40 -29.29 -33.41
C PRO A 97 7.90 -29.14 -31.97
N ASN A 98 8.16 -30.25 -31.27
CA ASN A 98 8.69 -30.23 -29.90
C ASN A 98 10.07 -29.55 -29.83
N GLN A 99 10.94 -29.82 -30.82
CA GLN A 99 12.26 -29.21 -30.87
C GLN A 99 12.20 -27.69 -31.11
N VAL A 100 11.27 -27.23 -31.94
CA VAL A 100 11.03 -25.80 -32.16
C VAL A 100 10.45 -25.16 -30.90
N ALA A 101 9.48 -25.81 -30.24
CA ALA A 101 8.89 -25.35 -28.99
C ALA A 101 9.94 -25.19 -27.87
N ASP A 102 10.79 -26.19 -27.66
CA ASP A 102 11.83 -26.14 -26.63
C ASP A 102 12.87 -25.03 -26.90
N LEU A 103 13.29 -24.87 -28.16
CA LEU A 103 14.23 -23.81 -28.53
C LEU A 103 13.61 -22.41 -28.39
N ALA A 104 12.37 -22.25 -28.83
CA ALA A 104 11.67 -20.98 -28.80
C ALA A 104 11.33 -20.55 -27.37
N HIS A 105 10.77 -21.43 -26.53
CA HIS A 105 10.54 -21.12 -25.11
C HIS A 105 11.85 -20.86 -24.36
N GLY A 106 12.89 -21.65 -24.61
CA GLY A 106 14.19 -21.43 -23.98
C GLY A 106 14.84 -20.11 -24.39
N LEU A 107 14.70 -19.69 -25.64
CA LEU A 107 15.17 -18.39 -26.11
C LEU A 107 14.32 -17.25 -25.54
N ALA A 108 13.01 -17.43 -25.44
CA ALA A 108 12.09 -16.47 -24.83
C ALA A 108 12.41 -16.24 -23.35
N ALA A 109 12.72 -17.30 -22.59
CA ALA A 109 13.15 -17.20 -21.20
C ALA A 109 14.48 -16.45 -21.05
N ASP A 110 15.49 -16.77 -21.88
CA ASP A 110 16.78 -16.07 -21.86
C ASP A 110 16.65 -14.59 -22.25
N LEU A 111 15.78 -14.28 -23.23
CA LEU A 111 15.50 -12.92 -23.67
C LEU A 111 14.99 -12.07 -22.50
N LEU A 112 14.02 -12.59 -21.74
CA LEU A 112 13.46 -11.90 -20.58
C LEU A 112 14.46 -11.76 -19.42
N LYS A 113 15.39 -12.71 -19.28
CA LYS A 113 16.47 -12.64 -18.30
C LYS A 113 17.47 -11.53 -18.64
N ALA A 114 17.78 -11.37 -19.93
CA ALA A 114 18.74 -10.37 -20.41
C ALA A 114 18.13 -8.97 -20.55
N TYR A 115 16.84 -8.89 -20.88
CA TYR A 115 16.09 -7.65 -21.08
C TYR A 115 14.75 -7.74 -20.35
N PRO A 116 14.72 -7.36 -19.05
CA PRO A 116 13.50 -7.45 -18.26
C PRO A 116 12.43 -6.50 -18.78
N VAL A 117 11.27 -7.04 -19.15
CA VAL A 117 10.04 -6.27 -19.36
C VAL A 117 9.08 -6.56 -18.20
N PRO A 118 8.08 -5.70 -17.91
CA PRO A 118 7.08 -6.00 -16.89
C PRO A 118 6.29 -7.26 -17.29
N LEU A 119 6.66 -8.39 -16.69
CA LEU A 119 6.10 -9.72 -16.93
C LEU A 119 4.86 -10.02 -16.07
N ALA A 120 4.56 -9.14 -15.14
CA ALA A 120 3.53 -9.32 -14.13
C ALA A 120 2.62 -8.10 -14.06
N PRO A 121 1.34 -8.30 -13.71
CA PRO A 121 0.48 -7.21 -13.29
C PRO A 121 0.99 -6.60 -11.97
N ALA A 122 0.80 -5.29 -11.78
CA ALA A 122 1.22 -4.59 -10.55
C ALA A 122 0.42 -5.03 -9.31
N LYS A 123 -0.77 -5.61 -9.51
CA LYS A 123 -1.65 -6.17 -8.48
C LYS A 123 -2.31 -7.45 -9.00
N ALA A 124 -2.87 -8.28 -8.12
CA ALA A 124 -3.62 -9.47 -8.54
C ALA A 124 -4.75 -9.08 -9.51
N PRO A 125 -4.81 -9.68 -10.71
CA PRO A 125 -5.90 -9.44 -11.65
C PRO A 125 -7.25 -9.88 -11.08
N ASP A 126 -8.27 -9.02 -11.20
CA ASP A 126 -9.63 -9.34 -10.77
C ASP A 126 -10.32 -10.21 -11.83
N PHE A 127 -10.58 -11.47 -11.48
CA PHE A 127 -11.19 -12.44 -12.39
C PHE A 127 -12.62 -12.05 -12.82
N ALA A 128 -13.43 -11.46 -11.95
CA ALA A 128 -14.79 -11.03 -12.27
C ALA A 128 -14.78 -9.81 -13.20
N ARG A 129 -13.80 -8.91 -13.01
CA ARG A 129 -13.55 -7.81 -13.95
C ARG A 129 -13.16 -8.35 -15.32
N GLY A 130 -12.26 -9.34 -15.37
CA GLY A 130 -11.86 -10.03 -16.60
C GLY A 130 -13.06 -10.64 -17.34
N ALA A 131 -13.95 -11.31 -16.63
CA ALA A 131 -15.18 -11.88 -17.18
C ALA A 131 -16.08 -10.82 -17.84
N THR A 132 -16.27 -9.70 -17.15
CA THR A 132 -17.09 -8.58 -17.63
C THR A 132 -16.51 -7.99 -18.92
N LEU A 133 -15.20 -7.74 -18.93
CA LEU A 133 -14.50 -7.18 -20.07
C LEU A 133 -14.45 -8.14 -21.26
N PHE A 134 -14.27 -9.43 -21.01
CA PHE A 134 -14.31 -10.46 -22.06
C PHE A 134 -15.68 -10.51 -22.72
N ALA A 135 -16.76 -10.48 -21.93
CA ALA A 135 -18.12 -10.44 -22.46
C ALA A 135 -18.38 -9.19 -23.33
N GLN A 136 -17.84 -8.03 -22.94
CA GLN A 136 -18.02 -6.77 -23.65
C GLN A 136 -17.19 -6.66 -24.93
N ASN A 137 -15.95 -7.15 -24.92
CA ASN A 137 -14.96 -6.85 -25.95
C ASN A 137 -14.55 -8.06 -26.79
N CYS A 138 -14.67 -9.28 -26.27
CA CYS A 138 -14.06 -10.48 -26.87
C CYS A 138 -15.10 -11.50 -27.33
N ALA A 139 -16.21 -11.66 -26.59
CA ALA A 139 -17.19 -12.72 -26.81
C ALA A 139 -17.94 -12.64 -28.16
N SER A 140 -18.01 -11.46 -28.79
CA SER A 140 -18.62 -11.31 -30.11
C SER A 140 -17.89 -12.08 -31.21
N CYS A 141 -16.57 -12.27 -31.06
CA CYS A 141 -15.74 -13.08 -31.94
C CYS A 141 -15.38 -14.44 -31.31
N HIS A 142 -14.92 -14.46 -30.06
CA HIS A 142 -14.44 -15.69 -29.41
C HIS A 142 -15.54 -16.55 -28.76
N GLY A 143 -16.79 -16.08 -28.75
CA GLY A 143 -17.92 -16.76 -28.10
C GLY A 143 -17.94 -16.53 -26.58
N PRO A 144 -19.12 -16.52 -25.93
CA PRO A 144 -19.23 -16.35 -24.48
C PRO A 144 -18.61 -17.52 -23.70
N ALA A 145 -18.52 -18.70 -24.32
CA ALA A 145 -17.85 -19.89 -23.77
C ALA A 145 -16.36 -19.98 -24.15
N GLY A 146 -15.81 -18.97 -24.86
CA GLY A 146 -14.42 -18.98 -25.31
C GLY A 146 -14.09 -20.06 -26.33
N ASP A 147 -15.09 -20.63 -27.01
CA ASP A 147 -14.98 -21.76 -27.91
C ASP A 147 -14.67 -21.38 -29.37
N GLY A 148 -14.52 -20.09 -29.65
CA GLY A 148 -14.24 -19.56 -30.98
C GLY A 148 -15.48 -19.38 -31.87
N HIS A 149 -16.69 -19.68 -31.37
CA HIS A 149 -17.94 -19.63 -32.15
C HIS A 149 -18.79 -18.39 -31.84
N GLY A 150 -18.17 -17.22 -31.67
CA GLY A 150 -18.90 -15.97 -31.49
C GLY A 150 -19.79 -15.63 -32.69
N PRO A 151 -20.84 -14.79 -32.50
CA PRO A 151 -21.77 -14.42 -33.56
C PRO A 151 -21.10 -13.78 -34.80
N ASN A 152 -19.90 -13.22 -34.63
CA ASN A 152 -19.11 -12.65 -35.73
C ASN A 152 -18.01 -13.59 -36.25
N ALA A 153 -17.73 -14.73 -35.61
CA ALA A 153 -16.64 -15.62 -35.96
C ALA A 153 -16.71 -16.10 -37.42
N ALA A 154 -17.89 -16.50 -37.88
CA ALA A 154 -18.11 -17.00 -39.25
C ALA A 154 -17.88 -15.95 -40.35
N LYS A 155 -17.77 -14.66 -40.00
CA LYS A 155 -17.54 -13.55 -40.93
C LYS A 155 -16.06 -13.22 -41.07
N LEU A 156 -15.19 -13.81 -40.27
CA LEU A 156 -13.75 -13.52 -40.27
C LEU A 156 -13.01 -14.45 -41.21
N ALA A 157 -12.09 -13.89 -41.99
CA ALA A 157 -11.23 -14.66 -42.89
C ALA A 157 -10.28 -15.60 -42.13
N THR A 158 -9.85 -15.18 -40.93
CA THR A 158 -9.10 -16.02 -39.99
C THR A 158 -10.03 -16.36 -38.81
N PRO A 159 -10.32 -17.64 -38.55
CA PRO A 159 -11.20 -18.02 -37.46
C PRO A 159 -10.57 -17.66 -36.11
N PRO A 160 -11.37 -17.17 -35.13
CA PRO A 160 -10.90 -16.97 -33.76
C PRO A 160 -10.39 -18.26 -33.13
N ILE A 161 -9.38 -18.15 -32.27
CA ILE A 161 -8.93 -19.27 -31.45
C ILE A 161 -10.03 -19.71 -30.47
N ALA A 162 -10.16 -21.02 -30.31
CA ALA A 162 -10.91 -21.64 -29.21
C ALA A 162 -10.00 -21.74 -27.99
N PHE A 163 -10.27 -20.95 -26.95
CA PHE A 163 -9.58 -21.01 -25.67
C PHE A 163 -9.90 -22.28 -24.86
N THR A 164 -10.89 -23.06 -25.32
CA THR A 164 -11.27 -24.36 -24.77
C THR A 164 -10.36 -25.51 -25.23
N ASP A 165 -9.49 -25.31 -26.23
CA ASP A 165 -8.52 -26.32 -26.66
C ASP A 165 -7.43 -26.51 -25.60
N ALA A 166 -7.51 -27.61 -24.85
CA ALA A 166 -6.57 -27.93 -23.79
C ALA A 166 -5.13 -28.14 -24.27
N ALA A 167 -4.91 -28.71 -25.45
CA ALA A 167 -3.56 -28.93 -25.96
C ALA A 167 -2.87 -27.58 -26.22
N ARG A 168 -3.60 -26.63 -26.82
CA ARG A 168 -3.10 -25.29 -27.07
C ARG A 168 -2.97 -24.46 -25.78
N ALA A 169 -3.96 -24.55 -24.88
CA ALA A 169 -3.95 -23.82 -23.62
C ALA A 169 -2.78 -24.22 -22.69
N ARG A 170 -2.34 -25.49 -22.74
CA ARG A 170 -1.17 -25.95 -21.97
C ARG A 170 0.15 -25.31 -22.40
N GLN A 171 0.23 -24.84 -23.63
CA GLN A 171 1.42 -24.19 -24.18
C GLN A 171 1.39 -22.65 -24.04
N ARG A 172 0.34 -22.07 -23.42
CA ARG A 172 0.15 -20.62 -23.33
C ARG A 172 0.15 -20.13 -21.90
N SER A 173 0.89 -19.05 -21.63
CA SER A 173 0.91 -18.35 -20.33
C SER A 173 -0.06 -17.15 -20.32
N PRO A 174 -0.47 -16.64 -19.15
CA PRO A 174 -1.21 -15.39 -19.07
C PRO A 174 -0.48 -14.19 -19.71
N PHE A 175 0.84 -14.13 -19.59
CA PHE A 175 1.65 -13.09 -20.24
C PHE A 175 1.54 -13.16 -21.78
N ALA A 176 1.51 -14.37 -22.36
CA ALA A 176 1.27 -14.54 -23.79
C ALA A 176 -0.06 -13.91 -24.24
N LEU A 177 -1.12 -14.21 -23.50
CA LEU A 177 -2.46 -13.68 -23.76
C LEU A 177 -2.49 -12.17 -23.60
N TYR A 178 -1.84 -11.64 -22.57
CA TYR A 178 -1.70 -10.20 -22.34
C TYR A 178 -1.03 -9.49 -23.54
N GLN A 179 0.07 -10.04 -24.08
CA GLN A 179 0.77 -9.47 -25.23
C GLN A 179 -0.11 -9.43 -26.49
N VAL A 180 -0.91 -10.48 -26.71
CA VAL A 180 -1.89 -10.51 -27.82
C VAL A 180 -3.00 -9.47 -27.61
N ILE A 181 -3.50 -9.30 -26.38
CA ILE A 181 -4.53 -8.30 -26.06
C ILE A 181 -3.96 -6.89 -26.23
N ASP A 182 -2.74 -6.64 -25.75
CA ASP A 182 -2.09 -5.33 -25.84
C ASP A 182 -1.86 -4.92 -27.30
N GLN A 183 -1.26 -5.78 -28.11
CA GLN A 183 -0.75 -5.41 -29.43
C GLN A 183 -1.68 -5.80 -30.58
N GLY A 184 -2.62 -6.74 -30.37
CA GLY A 184 -3.35 -7.37 -31.45
C GLY A 184 -2.48 -8.33 -32.26
N ILE A 185 -3.03 -8.81 -33.39
CA ILE A 185 -2.33 -9.68 -34.34
C ILE A 185 -2.50 -9.09 -35.74
N ASP A 186 -1.40 -8.58 -36.29
CA ASP A 186 -1.34 -8.00 -37.62
C ASP A 186 -1.86 -8.98 -38.69
N GLY A 187 -2.61 -8.45 -39.66
CA GLY A 187 -3.20 -9.27 -40.72
C GLY A 187 -4.47 -10.04 -40.31
N THR A 188 -4.91 -9.95 -39.05
CA THR A 188 -6.16 -10.57 -38.57
C THR A 188 -7.17 -9.53 -38.09
N ALA A 189 -8.38 -9.98 -37.72
CA ALA A 189 -9.38 -9.13 -37.09
C ALA A 189 -9.12 -8.88 -35.58
N MET A 190 -8.08 -9.48 -35.00
CA MET A 190 -7.70 -9.29 -33.61
C MET A 190 -6.93 -7.97 -33.45
N GLN A 191 -7.67 -6.89 -33.21
CA GLN A 191 -7.10 -5.55 -32.99
C GLN A 191 -6.35 -5.42 -31.65
N SER A 192 -5.55 -4.36 -31.53
CA SER A 192 -4.96 -3.93 -30.26
C SER A 192 -6.02 -3.40 -29.31
N PHE A 193 -5.95 -3.80 -28.04
CA PHE A 193 -6.75 -3.25 -26.95
C PHE A 193 -5.90 -2.39 -26.00
N SER A 194 -4.83 -1.78 -26.49
CA SER A 194 -3.94 -0.92 -25.70
C SER A 194 -4.61 0.32 -25.10
N SER A 195 -5.83 0.64 -25.54
CA SER A 195 -6.71 1.64 -24.95
C SER A 195 -7.33 1.22 -23.61
N LEU A 196 -7.37 -0.09 -23.30
CA LEU A 196 -7.79 -0.57 -21.98
C LEU A 196 -6.67 -0.35 -20.95
N PRO A 197 -7.01 -0.02 -19.69
CA PRO A 197 -6.03 0.04 -18.62
C PRO A 197 -5.22 -1.25 -18.51
N THR A 198 -3.93 -1.16 -18.14
CA THR A 198 -3.04 -2.32 -18.01
C THR A 198 -3.61 -3.40 -17.10
N ASP A 199 -4.18 -3.02 -15.95
CA ASP A 199 -4.82 -3.96 -15.01
C ASP A 199 -6.01 -4.70 -15.64
N ASP A 200 -6.80 -4.01 -16.45
CA ASP A 200 -7.97 -4.57 -17.15
C ASP A 200 -7.53 -5.58 -18.23
N ARG A 201 -6.44 -5.29 -18.95
CA ARG A 201 -5.87 -6.21 -19.95
C ARG A 201 -5.33 -7.48 -19.30
N TRP A 202 -4.67 -7.36 -18.14
CA TRP A 202 -4.24 -8.50 -17.36
C TRP A 202 -5.41 -9.33 -16.84
N ALA A 203 -6.49 -8.69 -16.37
CA ALA A 203 -7.70 -9.40 -15.96
C ALA A 203 -8.32 -10.21 -17.11
N VAL A 204 -8.39 -9.65 -18.31
CA VAL A 204 -8.87 -10.37 -19.50
C VAL A 204 -7.92 -11.51 -19.89
N ALA A 205 -6.61 -11.33 -19.77
CA ALA A 205 -5.62 -12.37 -20.08
C ALA A 205 -5.76 -13.60 -19.18
N PHE A 206 -5.89 -13.38 -17.86
CA PHE A 206 -6.12 -14.44 -16.89
C PHE A 206 -7.47 -15.13 -17.11
N TYR A 207 -8.52 -14.35 -17.41
CA TYR A 207 -9.82 -14.89 -17.74
C TYR A 207 -9.79 -15.74 -19.02
N ALA A 208 -9.29 -15.22 -20.14
CA ALA A 208 -9.20 -16.00 -21.39
C ALA A 208 -8.39 -17.30 -21.22
N GLY A 209 -7.37 -17.31 -20.36
CA GLY A 209 -6.56 -18.48 -20.05
C GLY A 209 -7.24 -19.55 -19.19
N HIS A 210 -8.48 -19.34 -18.72
CA HIS A 210 -9.19 -20.29 -17.85
C HIS A 210 -10.01 -21.34 -18.63
N PHE A 211 -10.47 -21.04 -19.86
CA PHE A 211 -11.56 -21.78 -20.52
C PHE A 211 -11.29 -23.28 -20.72
N ALA A 212 -10.05 -23.66 -21.00
CA ALA A 212 -9.66 -25.07 -21.17
C ALA A 212 -9.67 -25.89 -19.87
N PHE A 213 -9.76 -25.24 -18.71
CA PHE A 213 -9.64 -25.90 -17.41
C PHE A 213 -10.95 -25.78 -16.62
N SER A 214 -11.51 -26.91 -16.20
CA SER A 214 -12.83 -26.95 -15.54
C SER A 214 -12.80 -26.39 -14.12
N ASP A 215 -13.96 -25.98 -13.61
CA ASP A 215 -14.10 -25.57 -12.21
C ASP A 215 -13.87 -26.72 -11.22
N VAL A 216 -14.10 -27.96 -11.68
CA VAL A 216 -13.77 -29.17 -10.90
C VAL A 216 -12.25 -29.28 -10.73
N ALA A 217 -11.48 -29.06 -11.80
CA ALA A 217 -10.02 -29.04 -11.74
C ALA A 217 -9.52 -27.89 -10.84
N ALA A 218 -10.16 -26.72 -10.89
CA ALA A 218 -9.81 -25.59 -10.02
C ALA A 218 -10.02 -25.90 -8.52
N LYS A 219 -11.09 -26.59 -8.14
CA LYS A 219 -11.31 -27.02 -6.75
C LYS A 219 -10.24 -27.99 -6.25
N GLU A 220 -9.82 -28.93 -7.10
CA GLU A 220 -8.72 -29.83 -6.78
C GLU A 220 -7.38 -29.07 -6.71
N GLY A 221 -7.17 -28.10 -7.61
CA GLY A 221 -6.01 -27.21 -7.60
C GLY A 221 -5.87 -26.43 -6.30
N GLU A 222 -6.98 -25.90 -5.76
CA GLU A 222 -7.00 -25.22 -4.46
C GLU A 222 -6.54 -26.14 -3.33
N ARG A 223 -7.03 -27.38 -3.33
CA ARG A 223 -6.65 -28.39 -2.33
C ARG A 223 -5.16 -28.72 -2.41
N LEU A 224 -4.63 -28.91 -3.62
CA LEU A 224 -3.22 -29.18 -3.88
C LEU A 224 -2.34 -27.99 -3.46
N TRP A 225 -2.72 -26.77 -3.82
CA TRP A 225 -2.01 -25.54 -3.48
C TRP A 225 -1.86 -25.34 -1.97
N LYS A 226 -2.93 -25.59 -1.20
CA LYS A 226 -2.90 -25.51 0.27
C LYS A 226 -2.06 -26.61 0.90
N ALA A 227 -2.10 -27.82 0.34
CA ALA A 227 -1.45 -29.01 0.90
C ALA A 227 0.04 -29.13 0.57
N ASP A 228 0.52 -28.60 -0.55
CA ASP A 228 1.88 -28.81 -1.05
C ASP A 228 2.72 -27.52 -0.99
N PRO A 229 3.64 -27.39 -0.01
CA PRO A 229 4.58 -26.27 0.04
C PRO A 229 5.52 -26.18 -1.17
N GLY A 230 5.82 -27.29 -1.84
CA GLY A 230 6.70 -27.32 -3.01
C GLY A 230 6.11 -26.57 -4.20
N LEU A 231 4.80 -26.68 -4.42
CA LEU A 231 4.08 -25.89 -5.43
C LEU A 231 4.19 -24.38 -5.17
N ARG A 232 4.06 -23.96 -3.90
CA ARG A 232 4.21 -22.55 -3.48
C ARG A 232 5.62 -22.03 -3.65
N GLN A 233 6.63 -22.88 -3.51
CA GLN A 233 8.02 -22.51 -3.78
C GLN A 233 8.30 -22.36 -5.27
N GLN A 234 7.68 -23.18 -6.12
CA GLN A 234 7.83 -23.10 -7.58
C GLN A 234 7.08 -21.91 -8.19
N ILE A 235 5.98 -21.48 -7.58
CA ILE A 235 5.16 -20.35 -8.03
C ILE A 235 5.06 -19.28 -6.93
N PRO A 236 6.17 -18.58 -6.61
CA PRO A 236 6.25 -17.74 -5.41
C PRO A 236 5.55 -16.38 -5.53
N ASP A 237 5.25 -15.92 -6.75
CA ASP A 237 4.72 -14.59 -7.02
C ASP A 237 3.93 -14.51 -8.35
N LEU A 238 3.36 -13.32 -8.62
CA LEU A 238 2.63 -13.04 -9.86
C LEU A 238 3.51 -13.11 -11.12
N THR A 239 4.81 -12.85 -11.00
CA THR A 239 5.73 -12.93 -12.15
C THR A 239 5.89 -14.37 -12.60
N ALA A 240 6.11 -15.28 -11.64
CA ALA A 240 6.14 -16.71 -11.88
C ALA A 240 4.82 -17.18 -12.49
N LEU A 241 3.68 -16.83 -11.88
CA LEU A 241 2.37 -17.25 -12.38
C LEU A 241 2.04 -16.71 -13.78
N ALA A 242 2.34 -15.42 -14.05
CA ALA A 242 2.03 -14.80 -15.33
C ALA A 242 2.86 -15.37 -16.49
N GLY A 243 4.11 -15.77 -16.22
CA GLY A 243 4.99 -16.38 -17.21
C GLY A 243 4.80 -17.90 -17.39
N LEU A 244 4.21 -18.59 -16.42
CA LEU A 244 4.16 -20.05 -16.38
C LEU A 244 3.15 -20.65 -17.36
N THR A 245 3.61 -21.63 -18.15
CA THR A 245 2.73 -22.50 -18.95
C THR A 245 2.40 -23.78 -18.18
N PRO A 246 1.19 -24.35 -18.34
CA PRO A 246 0.85 -25.64 -17.75
C PRO A 246 1.82 -26.76 -18.15
N GLU A 247 2.29 -26.77 -19.41
CA GLU A 247 3.27 -27.75 -19.88
C GLU A 247 4.59 -27.64 -19.12
N ALA A 248 5.08 -26.42 -18.87
CA ALA A 248 6.31 -26.21 -18.11
C ALA A 248 6.18 -26.73 -16.67
N LEU A 249 5.05 -26.45 -16.01
CA LEU A 249 4.76 -26.98 -14.67
C LEU A 249 4.61 -28.50 -14.67
N ALA A 250 3.99 -29.07 -15.71
CA ALA A 250 3.76 -30.51 -15.83
C ALA A 250 5.06 -31.33 -15.88
N LYS A 251 6.18 -30.75 -16.31
CA LYS A 251 7.51 -31.41 -16.29
C LYS A 251 7.95 -31.79 -14.87
N ASP A 252 7.54 -31.01 -13.86
CA ASP A 252 7.95 -31.21 -12.48
C ASP A 252 6.90 -31.94 -11.64
N VAL A 253 5.60 -31.66 -11.86
CA VAL A 253 4.51 -32.18 -11.00
C VAL A 253 3.54 -33.13 -11.69
N GLY A 254 3.70 -33.36 -13.00
CA GLY A 254 2.78 -34.14 -13.83
C GLY A 254 1.58 -33.34 -14.32
N VAL A 255 1.02 -33.76 -15.47
CA VAL A 255 -0.03 -33.03 -16.21
C VAL A 255 -1.28 -32.78 -15.35
N ASP A 256 -1.82 -33.79 -14.68
CA ASP A 256 -3.07 -33.65 -13.93
C ASP A 256 -2.96 -32.63 -12.77
N LYS A 257 -1.83 -32.65 -12.05
CA LYS A 257 -1.57 -31.68 -10.98
C LYS A 257 -1.33 -30.28 -11.53
N ALA A 258 -0.55 -30.16 -12.61
CA ALA A 258 -0.27 -28.88 -13.24
C ALA A 258 -1.56 -28.22 -13.75
N ASP A 259 -2.40 -28.97 -14.45
CA ASP A 259 -3.70 -28.49 -14.96
C ASP A 259 -4.61 -28.05 -13.82
N ALA A 260 -4.73 -28.83 -12.74
CA ALA A 260 -5.54 -28.50 -11.58
C ALA A 260 -5.05 -27.20 -10.89
N VAL A 261 -3.76 -27.11 -10.59
CA VAL A 261 -3.17 -25.94 -9.92
C VAL A 261 -3.29 -24.69 -10.78
N ILE A 262 -3.03 -24.78 -12.09
CA ILE A 262 -3.20 -23.65 -13.00
C ILE A 262 -4.68 -23.25 -13.11
N ALA A 263 -5.61 -24.21 -13.14
CA ALA A 263 -7.04 -23.93 -13.15
C ALA A 263 -7.48 -23.07 -11.95
N TYR A 264 -6.90 -23.35 -10.77
CA TYR A 264 -7.11 -22.56 -9.56
C TYR A 264 -6.43 -21.19 -9.64
N LEU A 265 -5.11 -21.16 -9.86
CA LEU A 265 -4.32 -19.93 -9.78
C LEU A 265 -4.67 -18.90 -10.86
N ARG A 266 -5.16 -19.31 -12.04
CA ARG A 266 -5.65 -18.36 -13.04
C ARG A 266 -6.99 -17.71 -12.68
N ARG A 267 -7.80 -18.39 -11.87
CA ARG A 267 -9.05 -17.84 -11.30
C ARG A 267 -8.79 -17.02 -10.04
N HIS A 268 -7.75 -17.39 -9.30
CA HIS A 268 -7.37 -16.82 -8.01
C HIS A 268 -5.90 -16.38 -8.00
N PRO A 269 -5.49 -15.42 -8.87
CA PRO A 269 -4.11 -14.96 -8.91
C PRO A 269 -3.67 -14.27 -7.61
N GLU A 270 -4.60 -13.82 -6.77
CA GLU A 270 -4.34 -13.37 -5.40
C GLU A 270 -3.71 -14.45 -4.52
N ALA A 271 -3.82 -15.73 -4.87
CA ALA A 271 -3.22 -16.84 -4.10
C ALA A 271 -1.69 -16.92 -4.21
N VAL A 272 -1.09 -16.36 -5.28
CA VAL A 272 0.38 -16.27 -5.45
C VAL A 272 0.93 -14.91 -5.07
N VAL A 273 0.08 -13.89 -4.98
CA VAL A 273 0.43 -12.69 -4.22
C VAL A 273 0.51 -13.18 -2.78
N ARG A 274 1.73 -13.53 -2.33
CA ARG A 274 2.01 -13.77 -0.90
C ARG A 274 1.16 -12.80 -0.13
N GLN A 275 0.26 -13.30 0.72
CA GLN A 275 -0.65 -12.46 1.49
C GLN A 275 0.12 -11.24 2.01
N ALA A 276 -0.09 -10.09 1.38
CA ALA A 276 0.32 -8.80 1.88
C ALA A 276 -0.47 -7.74 1.11
N PRO A 277 -1.43 -7.10 1.77
CA PRO A 277 -1.17 -6.27 2.95
C PRO A 277 -1.34 -7.10 4.22
N GLY A 278 -0.25 -7.51 4.88
CA GLY A 278 -0.37 -8.49 5.98
C GLY A 278 0.86 -9.26 6.50
N SER A 279 1.80 -9.75 5.68
CA SER A 279 2.79 -10.75 6.17
C SER A 279 4.13 -10.18 6.64
N LEU A 280 4.65 -10.79 7.72
CA LEU A 280 5.89 -10.41 8.39
C LEU A 280 7.17 -10.97 7.74
N ASP A 281 7.06 -11.57 6.55
CA ASP A 281 8.16 -12.20 5.81
C ASP A 281 9.30 -11.22 5.50
N VAL A 282 8.98 -9.98 5.15
CA VAL A 282 9.98 -8.93 4.87
C VAL A 282 10.76 -8.61 6.14
N ALA A 283 10.07 -8.47 7.28
CA ALA A 283 10.71 -8.27 8.58
C ALA A 283 11.64 -9.45 8.92
N ARG A 284 11.15 -10.70 8.80
CA ARG A 284 11.93 -11.92 9.06
C ARG A 284 13.19 -12.01 8.19
N ALA A 285 13.07 -11.73 6.89
CA ALA A 285 14.19 -11.76 5.96
C ALA A 285 15.26 -10.71 6.33
N LYS A 286 14.85 -9.48 6.64
CA LYS A 286 15.75 -8.39 7.00
C LYS A 286 16.43 -8.58 8.34
N LEU A 287 15.74 -9.14 9.35
CA LEU A 287 16.35 -9.56 10.62
C LEU A 287 17.46 -10.60 10.41
N ARG A 288 17.23 -11.60 9.54
CA ARG A 288 18.25 -12.60 9.22
C ARG A 288 19.46 -11.99 8.52
N LEU A 289 19.24 -11.07 7.58
CA LEU A 289 20.32 -10.35 6.90
C LEU A 289 21.09 -9.44 7.87
N SER A 290 20.40 -8.78 8.80
CA SER A 290 21.01 -7.96 9.86
C SER A 290 21.96 -8.79 10.74
N LEU A 291 21.53 -9.97 11.20
CA LEU A 291 22.40 -10.88 11.97
C LEU A 291 23.61 -11.38 11.16
N ALA A 292 23.42 -11.66 9.86
CA ALA A 292 24.53 -12.08 8.99
C ALA A 292 25.58 -10.97 8.82
N ALA A 293 25.14 -9.73 8.57
CA ALA A 293 26.02 -8.56 8.51
C ALA A 293 26.74 -8.33 9.83
N TYR A 294 26.04 -8.49 10.96
CA TYR A 294 26.62 -8.35 12.30
C TYR A 294 27.73 -9.38 12.55
N ARG A 295 27.48 -10.66 12.20
CA ARG A 295 28.49 -11.74 12.30
C ARG A 295 29.68 -11.53 11.37
N ALA A 296 29.48 -10.85 10.24
CA ALA A 296 30.55 -10.47 9.32
C ALA A 296 31.35 -9.25 9.78
N GLY A 297 31.02 -8.64 10.93
CA GLY A 297 31.67 -7.45 11.46
C GLY A 297 31.16 -6.13 10.87
N ASP A 298 30.21 -6.16 9.93
CA ASP A 298 29.59 -4.97 9.36
C ASP A 298 28.46 -4.46 10.26
N SER A 299 28.87 -3.75 11.31
CA SER A 299 27.95 -3.16 12.29
C SER A 299 27.06 -2.07 11.71
N HIS A 300 27.44 -1.44 10.59
CA HIS A 300 26.64 -0.39 9.95
C HIS A 300 25.49 -1.02 9.16
N ALA A 301 25.81 -1.96 8.26
CA ALA A 301 24.80 -2.68 7.48
C ALA A 301 23.84 -3.46 8.39
N ALA A 302 24.34 -4.04 9.50
CA ALA A 302 23.48 -4.71 10.47
C ALA A 302 22.41 -3.78 11.06
N ARG A 303 22.78 -2.54 11.41
CA ARG A 303 21.87 -1.53 11.98
C ARG A 303 20.86 -1.02 10.95
N GLU A 304 21.31 -0.75 9.72
CA GLU A 304 20.44 -0.36 8.60
C GLU A 304 19.41 -1.46 8.29
N LEU A 305 19.83 -2.71 8.19
CA LEU A 305 18.93 -3.85 7.94
C LEU A 305 17.95 -4.08 9.10
N ALA A 306 18.38 -3.83 10.35
CA ALA A 306 17.50 -3.91 11.51
C ALA A 306 16.41 -2.83 11.51
N LEU A 307 16.77 -1.59 11.15
CA LEU A 307 15.83 -0.49 10.99
C LEU A 307 14.85 -0.76 9.83
N SER A 308 15.38 -1.21 8.71
CA SER A 308 14.62 -1.55 7.51
C SER A 308 13.67 -2.75 7.72
N ALA A 309 14.00 -3.68 8.64
CA ALA A 309 13.09 -4.75 9.06
C ALA A 309 11.84 -4.21 9.76
N TYR A 310 11.98 -3.12 10.53
CA TYR A 310 10.87 -2.43 11.18
C TYR A 310 10.07 -1.64 10.15
N LEU A 311 10.70 -0.67 9.47
CA LEU A 311 10.01 0.29 8.61
C LEU A 311 9.38 -0.33 7.36
N ASP A 312 10.05 -1.29 6.73
CA ASP A 312 9.54 -1.88 5.49
C ASP A 312 8.80 -3.20 5.72
N GLY A 313 8.96 -3.79 6.91
CA GLY A 313 8.44 -5.11 7.24
C GLY A 313 7.29 -5.09 8.25
N PHE A 314 7.45 -4.37 9.36
CA PHE A 314 6.49 -4.37 10.47
C PHE A 314 5.55 -3.16 10.49
N GLU A 315 6.08 -1.93 10.30
CA GLU A 315 5.32 -0.67 10.36
C GLU A 315 4.03 -0.68 9.53
N PRO A 316 4.00 -1.21 8.28
CA PRO A 316 2.77 -1.21 7.49
C PRO A 316 1.62 -2.02 8.12
N LEU A 317 1.93 -2.91 9.05
CA LEU A 317 1.01 -3.83 9.70
C LEU A 317 0.57 -3.33 11.08
N GLU A 318 1.28 -2.37 11.67
CA GLU A 318 1.00 -1.85 13.01
C GLU A 318 -0.43 -1.35 13.20
N PRO A 319 -1.04 -0.60 12.25
CA PRO A 319 -2.40 -0.12 12.45
C PRO A 319 -3.42 -1.27 12.50
N MET A 320 -3.25 -2.28 11.63
CA MET A 320 -4.11 -3.45 11.59
C MET A 320 -3.94 -4.32 12.84
N LEU A 321 -2.69 -4.54 13.26
CA LEU A 321 -2.40 -5.34 14.45
C LEU A 321 -2.85 -4.62 15.71
N THR A 322 -2.68 -3.30 15.81
CA THR A 322 -3.18 -2.49 16.93
C THR A 322 -4.70 -2.58 17.08
N ALA A 323 -5.42 -2.58 15.95
CA ALA A 323 -6.88 -2.71 15.96
C ALA A 323 -7.36 -4.09 16.43
N ARG A 324 -6.54 -5.14 16.26
CA ARG A 324 -6.90 -6.54 16.60
C ARG A 324 -6.34 -6.99 17.95
N ASP A 325 -5.06 -6.69 18.20
CA ASP A 325 -4.32 -7.01 19.41
C ASP A 325 -3.23 -5.96 19.69
N ALA A 326 -3.62 -4.88 20.36
CA ALA A 326 -2.71 -3.81 20.78
C ALA A 326 -1.64 -4.28 21.79
N THR A 327 -1.87 -5.39 22.51
CA THR A 327 -0.89 -5.94 23.46
C THR A 327 0.24 -6.62 22.70
N LEU A 328 -0.12 -7.47 21.73
CA LEU A 328 0.82 -8.16 20.85
C LEU A 328 1.65 -7.18 20.01
N MET A 329 1.02 -6.15 19.43
CA MET A 329 1.74 -5.06 18.76
C MET A 329 2.83 -4.47 19.65
N GLY A 330 2.49 -4.18 20.92
CA GLY A 330 3.43 -3.63 21.88
C GLY A 330 4.59 -4.54 22.26
N HIS A 331 4.36 -5.85 22.33
CA HIS A 331 5.42 -6.82 22.56
C HIS A 331 6.40 -6.87 21.38
N ILE A 332 5.88 -6.83 20.14
CA ILE A 332 6.71 -6.85 18.93
C ILE A 332 7.57 -5.60 18.82
N GLU A 333 6.98 -4.41 18.98
CA GLU A 333 7.70 -3.15 18.94
C GLU A 333 8.83 -3.11 19.98
N SER A 334 8.53 -3.55 21.21
CA SER A 334 9.53 -3.64 22.29
C SER A 334 10.66 -4.60 21.92
N ALA A 335 10.34 -5.80 21.42
CA ALA A 335 11.34 -6.79 21.01
C ALA A 335 12.20 -6.31 19.82
N MET A 336 11.61 -5.58 18.86
CA MET A 336 12.33 -4.98 17.72
C MET A 336 13.27 -3.86 18.21
N GLY A 337 12.81 -3.03 19.14
CA GLY A 337 13.63 -1.99 19.79
C GLY A 337 14.80 -2.58 20.57
N GLU A 338 14.58 -3.64 21.35
CA GLU A 338 15.63 -4.33 22.09
C GLU A 338 16.66 -5.02 21.18
N PHE A 339 16.20 -5.57 20.05
CA PHE A 339 17.08 -6.11 19.01
C PHE A 339 18.01 -5.02 18.46
N ARG A 340 17.46 -3.86 18.07
CA ARG A 340 18.24 -2.71 17.60
C ARG A 340 19.21 -2.18 18.65
N ALA A 341 18.77 -2.07 19.91
CA ALA A 341 19.63 -1.66 21.03
C ALA A 341 20.79 -2.65 21.27
N SER A 342 20.54 -3.95 21.12
CA SER A 342 21.57 -4.98 21.30
C SER A 342 22.68 -4.90 20.23
N LEU A 343 22.32 -4.55 18.99
CA LEU A 343 23.28 -4.26 17.93
C LEU A 343 24.14 -3.04 18.25
N GLN A 344 23.54 -1.96 18.77
CA GLN A 344 24.28 -0.75 19.17
C GLN A 344 25.22 -1.01 20.37
N GLN A 345 24.79 -1.83 21.32
CA GLN A 345 25.58 -2.17 22.51
C GLN A 345 26.73 -3.15 22.25
N GLY A 346 26.84 -3.70 21.03
CA GLY A 346 27.90 -4.66 20.70
C GLY A 346 27.73 -6.02 21.40
N ARG A 347 26.49 -6.47 21.62
CA ARG A 347 26.21 -7.73 22.34
C ARG A 347 26.65 -8.97 21.55
N PRO A 348 26.95 -10.11 22.23
CA PRO A 348 27.32 -11.34 21.56
C PRO A 348 26.31 -11.78 20.49
N ALA A 349 26.79 -12.25 19.34
CA ALA A 349 25.94 -12.61 18.20
C ALA A 349 24.90 -13.70 18.53
N ASP A 350 25.15 -14.54 19.53
CA ASP A 350 24.22 -15.58 19.98
C ASP A 350 23.06 -15.01 20.81
N GLU A 351 23.29 -13.94 21.59
CA GLU A 351 22.21 -13.19 22.25
C GLU A 351 21.30 -12.53 21.21
N ILE A 352 21.90 -11.95 20.16
CA ILE A 352 21.16 -11.32 19.06
C ILE A 352 20.34 -12.34 18.27
N ALA A 353 20.89 -13.53 18.03
CA ALA A 353 20.16 -14.63 17.40
C ALA A 353 18.96 -15.10 18.25
N THR A 354 19.12 -15.15 19.57
CA THR A 354 18.04 -15.48 20.51
C THR A 354 16.90 -14.46 20.44
N ARG A 355 17.22 -13.17 20.33
CA ARG A 355 16.21 -12.11 20.16
C ARG A 355 15.42 -12.24 18.85
N ILE A 356 16.07 -12.66 17.76
CA ILE A 356 15.36 -12.95 16.49
C ILE A 356 14.41 -14.13 16.66
N GLN A 357 14.75 -15.15 17.45
CA GLN A 357 13.83 -16.26 17.72
C GLN A 357 12.58 -15.80 18.48
N VAL A 358 12.73 -14.94 19.49
CA VAL A 358 11.60 -14.33 20.20
C VAL A 358 10.72 -13.52 19.23
N LEU A 359 11.34 -12.70 18.38
CA LEU A 359 10.63 -11.93 17.36
C LEU A 359 9.87 -12.82 16.38
N ASN A 360 10.46 -13.93 15.94
CA ASN A 360 9.76 -14.87 15.06
C ASN A 360 8.51 -15.47 15.71
N GLY A 361 8.56 -15.81 17.00
CA GLY A 361 7.39 -16.31 17.72
C GLY A 361 6.29 -15.26 17.82
N LEU A 362 6.65 -14.01 18.16
CA LEU A 362 5.67 -12.91 18.20
C LEU A 362 5.10 -12.59 16.80
N PHE A 363 5.90 -12.74 15.75
CA PHE A 363 5.42 -12.60 14.39
C PHE A 363 4.46 -13.72 14.00
N ASP A 364 4.68 -14.96 14.45
CA ASP A 364 3.72 -16.06 14.22
C ASP A 364 2.36 -15.75 14.87
N ASP A 365 2.37 -15.22 16.09
CA ASP A 365 1.16 -14.77 16.78
C ASP A 365 0.47 -13.63 16.03
N ALA A 366 1.23 -12.71 15.45
CA ALA A 366 0.68 -11.58 14.69
C ALA A 366 0.10 -12.01 13.34
N ASP A 367 0.76 -12.93 12.63
CA ASP A 367 0.24 -13.55 11.42
C ASP A 367 -1.11 -14.25 11.71
N ALA A 368 -1.23 -14.93 12.86
CA ALA A 368 -2.49 -15.54 13.32
C ALA A 368 -3.57 -14.49 13.65
N ALA A 369 -3.22 -13.42 14.37
CA ALA A 369 -4.14 -12.35 14.73
C ALA A 369 -4.64 -11.57 13.50
N LEU A 370 -3.81 -11.41 12.47
CA LEU A 370 -4.10 -10.70 11.23
C LEU A 370 -4.85 -11.55 10.20
N SER A 371 -5.04 -12.86 10.45
CA SER A 371 -5.76 -13.77 9.56
C SER A 371 -7.15 -13.26 9.16
N PRO A 372 -7.56 -13.32 7.88
CA PRO A 372 -8.85 -12.85 7.40
C PRO A 372 -10.06 -13.43 8.14
N ASP A 373 -9.95 -14.65 8.67
CA ASP A 373 -11.03 -15.35 9.38
C ASP A 373 -11.37 -14.74 10.76
N ALA A 374 -10.52 -13.85 11.29
CA ALA A 374 -10.70 -13.23 12.60
C ALA A 374 -11.48 -11.89 12.57
N ALA A 375 -11.62 -11.25 11.40
CA ALA A 375 -12.27 -9.94 11.29
C ALA A 375 -13.79 -10.08 11.08
N SER A 376 -14.56 -10.07 12.16
CA SER A 376 -16.02 -10.01 12.07
C SER A 376 -16.52 -8.69 11.47
N SER A 377 -17.63 -8.69 10.73
CA SER A 377 -18.26 -7.44 10.27
C SER A 377 -18.64 -6.51 11.44
N ALA A 378 -18.92 -7.08 12.61
CA ALA A 378 -19.22 -6.31 13.82
C ALA A 378 -18.01 -5.49 14.32
N SER A 379 -16.80 -6.05 14.28
CA SER A 379 -15.57 -5.35 14.70
C SER A 379 -15.21 -4.22 13.75
N THR A 380 -15.37 -4.40 12.43
CA THR A 380 -15.15 -3.33 11.45
C THR A 380 -16.15 -2.18 11.62
N PHE A 381 -17.42 -2.51 11.86
CA PHE A 381 -18.44 -1.50 12.16
C PHE A 381 -18.10 -0.71 13.42
N LEU A 382 -17.80 -1.41 14.53
CA LEU A 382 -17.47 -0.78 15.81
C LEU A 382 -16.18 0.03 15.73
N GLY A 383 -15.17 -0.45 15.00
CA GLY A 383 -13.92 0.27 14.75
C GLY A 383 -14.18 1.60 14.05
N ALA A 384 -14.83 1.58 12.90
CA ALA A 384 -15.17 2.79 12.15
C ALA A 384 -16.02 3.76 12.99
N PHE A 385 -17.05 3.24 13.66
CA PHE A 385 -17.93 4.04 14.52
C PHE A 385 -17.16 4.73 15.66
N THR A 386 -16.35 3.98 16.40
CA THR A 386 -15.66 4.52 17.59
C THR A 386 -14.54 5.49 17.23
N ILE A 387 -13.82 5.25 16.14
CA ILE A 387 -12.79 6.17 15.64
C ILE A 387 -13.43 7.52 15.30
N LEU A 388 -14.42 7.54 14.40
CA LEU A 388 -15.01 8.81 13.95
C LEU A 388 -15.74 9.53 15.08
N LEU A 389 -16.38 8.79 15.99
CA LEU A 389 -17.03 9.38 17.15
C LEU A 389 -16.03 10.06 18.09
N ARG A 390 -14.86 9.46 18.33
CA ARG A 390 -13.82 10.03 19.19
C ARG A 390 -13.26 11.33 18.61
N GLU A 391 -12.69 11.26 17.41
CA GLU A 391 -12.02 12.43 16.82
C GLU A 391 -13.03 13.52 16.46
N GLY A 392 -14.23 13.12 16.01
CA GLY A 392 -15.32 14.02 15.75
C GLY A 392 -15.83 14.75 17.00
N LEU A 393 -15.83 14.10 18.18
CA LEU A 393 -16.19 14.76 19.43
C LEU A 393 -15.16 15.82 19.82
N GLU A 394 -13.87 15.53 19.70
CA GLU A 394 -12.80 16.47 20.06
C GLU A 394 -12.86 17.74 19.20
N ALA A 395 -12.99 17.58 17.88
CA ALA A 395 -13.21 18.68 16.94
C ALA A 395 -14.50 19.46 17.27
N LEU A 396 -15.60 18.75 17.53
CA LEU A 396 -16.90 19.34 17.81
C LEU A 396 -16.91 20.17 19.09
N LEU A 397 -16.30 19.68 20.17
CA LEU A 397 -16.23 20.37 21.46
C LEU A 397 -15.58 21.75 21.30
N ILE A 398 -14.48 21.84 20.56
CA ILE A 398 -13.74 23.09 20.37
C ILE A 398 -14.53 24.05 19.48
N VAL A 399 -15.07 23.57 18.35
CA VAL A 399 -15.87 24.42 17.43
C VAL A 399 -17.11 24.95 18.13
N VAL A 400 -17.84 24.11 18.88
CA VAL A 400 -19.02 24.54 19.64
C VAL A 400 -18.63 25.54 20.73
N ALA A 401 -17.52 25.34 21.44
CA ALA A 401 -17.03 26.29 22.44
C ALA A 401 -16.69 27.66 21.83
N MET A 402 -16.06 27.69 20.65
CA MET A 402 -15.77 28.93 19.92
C MET A 402 -17.06 29.64 19.50
N ILE A 403 -18.03 28.91 18.96
CA ILE A 403 -19.35 29.45 18.57
C ILE A 403 -20.09 29.99 19.80
N ALA A 404 -20.12 29.22 20.89
CA ALA A 404 -20.74 29.61 22.15
C ALA A 404 -20.11 30.89 22.71
N PHE A 405 -18.79 30.97 22.69
CA PHE A 405 -18.04 32.15 23.12
C PHE A 405 -18.40 33.39 22.29
N LEU A 406 -18.41 33.28 20.96
CA LEU A 406 -18.74 34.39 20.06
C LEU A 406 -20.20 34.85 20.20
N ARG A 407 -21.13 33.91 20.37
CA ARG A 407 -22.54 34.24 20.65
C ARG A 407 -22.70 34.96 21.98
N LYS A 408 -22.00 34.53 23.03
CA LYS A 408 -22.05 35.17 24.35
C LYS A 408 -21.32 36.52 24.38
N ALA A 409 -20.32 36.69 23.52
CA ALA A 409 -19.61 37.95 23.33
C ALA A 409 -20.39 38.97 22.49
N GLU A 410 -21.60 38.63 22.02
CA GLU A 410 -22.45 39.45 21.14
C GLU A 410 -21.75 39.84 19.82
N ARG A 411 -20.89 38.94 19.31
CA ARG A 411 -20.08 39.16 18.09
C ARG A 411 -20.38 38.14 16.99
N PRO A 412 -21.64 38.01 16.52
CA PRO A 412 -22.01 37.03 15.51
C PRO A 412 -21.32 37.27 14.16
N GLU A 413 -20.84 38.50 13.90
CA GLU A 413 -20.15 38.87 12.65
C GLU A 413 -18.84 38.11 12.41
N VAL A 414 -18.25 37.51 13.45
CA VAL A 414 -17.01 36.72 13.36
C VAL A 414 -17.27 35.23 13.16
N LEU A 415 -18.51 34.76 13.37
CA LEU A 415 -18.89 33.34 13.19
C LEU A 415 -18.54 32.76 11.81
N PRO A 416 -18.69 33.51 10.68
CA PRO A 416 -18.32 32.99 9.37
C PRO A 416 -16.86 32.54 9.26
N TYR A 417 -15.94 33.15 10.01
CA TYR A 417 -14.52 32.76 10.02
C TYR A 417 -14.30 31.42 10.73
N VAL A 418 -15.02 31.17 11.82
CA VAL A 418 -14.99 29.85 12.49
C VAL A 418 -15.58 28.79 11.57
N HIS A 419 -16.70 29.09 10.91
CA HIS A 419 -17.30 28.18 9.92
C HIS A 419 -16.38 27.91 8.74
N GLY A 420 -15.75 28.95 8.19
CA GLY A 420 -14.75 28.80 7.13
C GLY A 420 -13.57 27.94 7.57
N GLY A 421 -13.12 28.05 8.82
CA GLY A 421 -12.00 27.29 9.36
C GLY A 421 -12.28 25.78 9.35
N TRP A 422 -13.36 25.33 9.98
CA TRP A 422 -13.66 23.89 10.06
C TRP A 422 -14.11 23.30 8.71
N ILE A 423 -14.85 24.06 7.88
CA ILE A 423 -15.23 23.62 6.52
C ILE A 423 -13.98 23.49 5.66
N GLY A 424 -13.08 24.47 5.72
CA GLY A 424 -11.81 24.46 5.02
C GLY A 424 -10.94 23.26 5.44
N ALA A 425 -10.92 22.93 6.72
CA ALA A 425 -10.21 21.77 7.24
C ALA A 425 -10.75 20.44 6.68
N LEU A 426 -12.07 20.26 6.62
CA LEU A 426 -12.68 19.07 6.02
C LEU A 426 -12.36 18.95 4.52
N ALA A 427 -12.42 20.06 3.78
CA ALA A 427 -12.08 20.09 2.36
C ALA A 427 -10.60 19.78 2.12
N ALA A 428 -9.71 20.37 2.93
CA ALA A 428 -8.27 20.09 2.89
C ALA A 428 -7.98 18.63 3.26
N GLY A 429 -8.70 18.06 4.22
CA GLY A 429 -8.63 16.64 4.58
C GLY A 429 -9.00 15.72 3.41
N GLY A 430 -10.12 16.01 2.72
CA GLY A 430 -10.52 15.28 1.52
C GLY A 430 -9.49 15.35 0.39
N LEU A 431 -8.88 16.52 0.18
CA LEU A 431 -7.77 16.69 -0.78
C LEU A 431 -6.53 15.90 -0.35
N THR A 432 -6.18 15.94 0.94
CA THR A 432 -5.05 15.20 1.51
C THR A 432 -5.22 13.70 1.29
N TRP A 433 -6.42 13.16 1.54
CA TRP A 433 -6.75 11.77 1.28
C TRP A 433 -6.63 11.40 -0.21
N ALA A 434 -7.15 12.24 -1.10
CA ALA A 434 -7.02 12.01 -2.55
C ALA A 434 -5.54 12.02 -2.99
N VAL A 435 -4.76 13.03 -2.57
CA VAL A 435 -3.34 13.12 -2.92
C VAL A 435 -2.55 11.93 -2.36
N ALA A 436 -2.78 11.55 -1.10
CA ALA A 436 -2.13 10.39 -0.49
C ALA A 436 -2.47 9.09 -1.22
N THR A 437 -3.72 8.92 -1.66
CA THR A 437 -4.17 7.71 -2.36
C THR A 437 -3.63 7.61 -3.79
N TYR A 438 -3.48 8.73 -4.50
CA TYR A 438 -3.20 8.74 -5.93
C TYR A 438 -1.78 9.20 -6.31
N ALA A 439 -1.06 9.92 -5.45
CA ALA A 439 0.17 10.62 -5.85
C ALA A 439 1.43 10.18 -5.10
N ILE A 440 1.34 9.46 -3.97
CA ILE A 440 2.54 9.28 -3.12
C ILE A 440 2.64 7.87 -2.53
N GLY A 441 3.52 7.05 -3.11
CA GLY A 441 4.16 5.94 -2.40
C GLY A 441 5.26 6.50 -1.49
N ILE A 442 4.89 6.97 -0.30
CA ILE A 442 5.84 7.52 0.68
C ILE A 442 6.56 6.36 1.37
N SER A 443 7.89 6.41 1.44
CA SER A 443 8.67 5.45 2.23
C SER A 443 8.39 5.63 3.73
N GLY A 444 8.26 4.52 4.47
CA GLY A 444 7.90 4.51 5.90
C GLY A 444 8.76 5.44 6.76
N ALA A 445 10.07 5.54 6.46
CA ALA A 445 11.00 6.44 7.18
C ALA A 445 10.55 7.91 7.20
N SER A 446 9.99 8.42 6.11
CA SER A 446 9.57 9.83 6.02
C SER A 446 8.23 10.09 6.70
N ARG A 447 7.40 9.06 6.86
CA ARG A 447 6.17 9.10 7.65
C ARG A 447 6.48 9.22 9.14
N GLU A 448 7.36 8.36 9.66
CA GLU A 448 7.78 8.39 11.07
C GLU A 448 8.47 9.69 11.48
N LEU A 449 9.30 10.25 10.59
CA LEU A 449 9.91 11.57 10.84
C LEU A 449 8.86 12.67 10.91
N THR A 450 7.86 12.65 10.01
CA THR A 450 6.80 13.66 10.01
C THR A 450 5.92 13.54 11.24
N GLU A 451 5.62 12.32 11.69
CA GLU A 451 4.88 12.06 12.93
C GLU A 451 5.67 12.49 14.16
N GLY A 452 6.95 12.12 14.28
CA GLY A 452 7.81 12.50 15.40
C GLY A 452 7.97 14.01 15.55
N PHE A 453 8.39 14.70 14.47
CA PHE A 453 8.53 16.15 14.50
C PHE A 453 7.19 16.87 14.64
N GLY A 454 6.15 16.39 13.97
CA GLY A 454 4.80 16.95 14.04
C GLY A 454 4.21 16.87 15.44
N SER A 455 4.35 15.72 16.11
CA SER A 455 3.86 15.49 17.47
C SER A 455 4.60 16.35 18.51
N LEU A 456 5.93 16.46 18.41
CA LEU A 456 6.71 17.35 19.29
C LEU A 456 6.37 18.83 19.07
N PHE A 457 6.23 19.24 17.82
CA PHE A 457 5.79 20.60 17.49
C PHE A 457 4.38 20.88 18.06
N ALA A 458 3.44 19.96 17.88
CA ALA A 458 2.10 20.05 18.45
C ALA A 458 2.13 20.13 19.98
N ALA A 459 2.98 19.35 20.65
CA ALA A 459 3.16 19.41 22.10
C ALA A 459 3.63 20.81 22.54
N VAL A 460 4.60 21.43 21.86
CA VAL A 460 5.06 22.79 22.19
C VAL A 460 3.95 23.84 21.98
N VAL A 461 3.16 23.70 20.92
CA VAL A 461 2.02 24.58 20.65
C VAL A 461 0.94 24.42 21.74
N LEU A 462 0.56 23.18 22.07
CA LEU A 462 -0.43 22.88 23.09
C LEU A 462 0.03 23.29 24.50
N LEU A 463 1.31 23.17 24.82
CA LEU A 463 1.89 23.72 26.04
C LEU A 463 1.65 25.23 26.11
N SER A 464 1.95 25.94 25.02
CA SER A 464 1.81 27.39 24.93
C SER A 464 0.34 27.82 25.09
N VAL A 465 -0.58 27.15 24.38
CA VAL A 465 -2.02 27.41 24.44
C VAL A 465 -2.61 27.01 25.80
N GLY A 466 -2.14 25.90 26.38
CA GLY A 466 -2.57 25.40 27.68
C GLY A 466 -2.17 26.31 28.83
N ILE A 467 -0.92 26.80 28.84
CA ILE A 467 -0.48 27.81 29.80
C ILE A 467 -1.31 29.10 29.61
N TRP A 468 -1.57 29.52 28.37
CA TRP A 468 -2.39 30.70 28.11
C TRP A 468 -3.84 30.53 28.63
N MET A 469 -4.48 29.40 28.35
CA MET A 469 -5.84 29.09 28.79
C MET A 469 -5.94 28.96 30.31
N HIS A 470 -4.94 28.36 30.97
CA HIS A 470 -4.90 28.25 32.44
C HIS A 470 -4.86 29.63 33.11
N GLY A 471 -4.05 30.55 32.59
CA GLY A 471 -3.99 31.92 33.09
C GLY A 471 -5.31 32.68 32.93
N LYS A 472 -6.06 32.40 31.86
CA LYS A 472 -7.37 33.02 31.61
C LYS A 472 -8.52 32.38 32.40
N ALA A 473 -8.42 31.10 32.76
CA ALA A 473 -9.43 30.40 33.55
C ALA A 473 -9.54 30.90 35.01
N GLN A 474 -8.45 31.44 35.58
CA GLN A 474 -8.43 31.95 36.96
C GLN A 474 -8.83 33.42 37.09
N ALA A 475 -9.01 34.14 35.99
CA ALA A 475 -9.27 35.58 36.04
C ALA A 475 -10.78 35.88 36.15
N GLY A 476 -11.26 36.14 37.36
CA GLY A 476 -12.45 36.97 37.60
C GLY A 476 -12.38 38.36 36.92
N GLN A 477 -11.21 38.73 36.39
CA GLN A 477 -10.95 39.92 35.59
C GLN A 477 -11.25 39.77 34.07
N TRP A 478 -11.48 38.56 33.54
CA TRP A 478 -11.78 38.40 32.10
C TRP A 478 -13.05 39.15 31.69
N GLN A 479 -14.09 39.13 32.52
CA GLN A 479 -15.32 39.88 32.29
C GLN A 479 -15.16 41.41 32.38
N ARG A 480 -14.11 41.91 33.07
CA ARG A 480 -13.82 43.34 33.24
C ARG A 480 -12.90 43.83 32.11
N TYR A 481 -11.86 43.06 31.80
CA TYR A 481 -10.97 43.25 30.65
C TYR A 481 -11.70 43.19 29.30
N ILE A 482 -12.66 42.26 29.12
CA ILE A 482 -13.50 42.22 27.91
C ILE A 482 -14.42 43.44 27.80
N ARG A 483 -14.98 43.93 28.91
CA ARG A 483 -15.87 45.09 28.88
C ARG A 483 -15.12 46.39 28.53
N GLU A 484 -13.85 46.50 28.92
CA GLU A 484 -13.02 47.70 28.67
C GLU A 484 -12.20 47.66 27.37
N LYS A 485 -11.79 46.48 26.87
CA LYS A 485 -10.93 46.35 25.67
C LYS A 485 -11.63 45.82 24.41
N MET A 486 -12.83 45.24 24.52
CA MET A 486 -13.49 44.53 23.39
C MET A 486 -14.39 45.42 22.51
N SER A 487 -14.48 46.72 22.77
CA SER A 487 -15.02 47.68 21.79
C SER A 487 -14.03 47.97 20.66
N HIS A 488 -12.71 47.82 20.89
CA HIS A 488 -11.67 48.20 19.93
C HIS A 488 -10.72 47.07 19.47
N ALA A 489 -10.66 45.91 20.14
CA ALA A 489 -9.62 44.89 19.88
C ALA A 489 -10.02 43.69 18.98
N LEU A 490 -11.26 43.59 18.51
CA LEU A 490 -11.65 42.60 17.48
C LEU A 490 -11.45 43.21 16.08
N SER A 491 -10.19 43.47 15.72
CA SER A 491 -9.84 43.86 14.36
C SER A 491 -9.96 42.65 13.42
N ARG A 492 -9.99 42.91 12.10
CA ARG A 492 -10.01 41.89 11.02
C ARG A 492 -8.96 40.79 11.20
N GLN A 493 -7.86 41.07 11.91
CA GLN A 493 -6.76 40.15 12.21
C GLN A 493 -7.12 39.10 13.28
N SER A 494 -7.98 39.44 14.24
CA SER A 494 -8.47 38.49 15.27
C SER A 494 -9.46 37.48 14.69
N ALA A 495 -10.24 37.87 13.68
CA ALA A 495 -11.15 36.98 12.96
C ALA A 495 -10.39 35.90 12.17
N TRP A 496 -9.30 36.27 11.49
CA TRP A 496 -8.41 35.33 10.80
C TRP A 496 -7.68 34.38 11.75
N PHE A 497 -7.36 34.83 12.97
CA PHE A 497 -6.83 33.94 14.01
C PHE A 497 -7.84 32.86 14.40
N LEU A 498 -9.12 33.22 14.57
CA LEU A 498 -10.17 32.24 14.87
C LEU A 498 -10.44 31.28 13.71
N PHE A 499 -10.33 31.75 12.46
CA PHE A 499 -10.32 30.86 11.28
C PHE A 499 -9.17 29.85 11.37
N GLY A 500 -7.93 30.33 11.57
CA GLY A 500 -6.74 29.48 11.62
C GLY A 500 -6.78 28.48 12.77
N LEU A 501 -7.26 28.91 13.95
CA LEU A 501 -7.43 28.04 15.10
C LEU A 501 -8.46 26.94 14.84
N ALA A 502 -9.63 27.28 14.32
CA ALA A 502 -10.66 26.30 13.97
C ALA A 502 -10.17 25.35 12.87
N PHE A 503 -9.45 25.86 11.87
CA PHE A 503 -8.86 25.07 10.80
C PHE A 503 -7.85 24.06 11.34
N ILE A 504 -6.85 24.50 12.10
CA ILE A 504 -5.76 23.64 12.58
C ILE A 504 -6.29 22.53 13.48
N VAL A 505 -7.17 22.87 14.42
CA VAL A 505 -7.77 21.91 15.34
C VAL A 505 -8.54 20.85 14.56
N VAL A 506 -9.47 21.25 13.69
CA VAL A 506 -10.30 20.29 12.95
C VAL A 506 -9.48 19.51 11.93
N TYR A 507 -8.52 20.14 11.26
CA TYR A 507 -7.67 19.47 10.26
C TYR A 507 -6.84 18.36 10.89
N ARG A 508 -6.34 18.57 12.12
CA ARG A 508 -5.64 17.54 12.87
C ARG A 508 -6.52 16.31 13.11
N GLU A 509 -7.72 16.51 13.65
CA GLU A 509 -8.65 15.39 13.91
C GLU A 509 -9.06 14.67 12.62
N VAL A 510 -9.24 15.41 11.53
CA VAL A 510 -9.52 14.85 10.20
C VAL A 510 -8.35 14.04 9.67
N PHE A 511 -7.12 14.53 9.85
CA PHE A 511 -5.91 13.82 9.45
C PHE A 511 -5.74 12.51 10.22
N GLU A 512 -5.89 12.52 11.55
CA GLU A 512 -5.85 11.33 12.39
C GLU A 512 -6.96 10.32 11.98
N THR A 513 -8.18 10.81 11.74
CA THR A 513 -9.30 9.98 11.25
C THR A 513 -8.97 9.29 9.93
N ILE A 514 -8.40 10.02 8.96
CA ILE A 514 -8.02 9.47 7.65
C ILE A 514 -7.01 8.34 7.80
N LEU A 515 -5.99 8.52 8.64
CA LEU A 515 -4.95 7.50 8.87
C LEU A 515 -5.54 6.22 9.48
N PHE A 516 -6.41 6.35 10.49
CA PHE A 516 -7.07 5.18 11.10
C PHE A 516 -8.08 4.51 10.15
N TYR A 517 -8.79 5.28 9.33
CA TYR A 517 -9.71 4.74 8.34
C TYR A 517 -9.00 4.02 7.19
N ALA A 518 -7.87 4.57 6.72
CA ALA A 518 -7.04 3.92 5.72
C ALA A 518 -6.54 2.55 6.19
N ALA A 519 -6.20 2.43 7.48
CA ALA A 519 -5.80 1.17 8.09
C ALA A 519 -6.94 0.14 8.23
N LEU A 520 -8.16 0.61 8.49
CA LEU A 520 -9.33 -0.27 8.64
C LEU A 520 -9.90 -0.71 7.28
N TRP A 521 -9.52 -0.05 6.19
CA TRP A 521 -10.04 -0.33 4.86
C TRP A 521 -9.47 -1.64 4.30
N THR A 522 -10.31 -2.67 4.15
CA THR A 522 -9.92 -3.95 3.54
C THR A 522 -10.91 -4.33 2.44
N GLN A 523 -10.44 -5.12 1.45
CA GLN A 523 -11.26 -5.50 0.31
C GLN A 523 -12.51 -6.27 0.78
N GLY A 524 -13.70 -5.76 0.47
CA GLY A 524 -14.99 -6.36 0.86
C GLY A 524 -15.65 -5.79 2.12
N ASN A 525 -15.00 -4.89 2.88
CA ASN A 525 -15.55 -4.35 4.13
C ASN A 525 -16.16 -2.93 4.02
N GLY A 526 -16.00 -2.27 2.87
CA GLY A 526 -16.32 -0.85 2.70
C GLY A 526 -17.77 -0.47 3.05
N GLY A 527 -18.74 -1.34 2.76
CA GLY A 527 -20.15 -1.10 3.11
C GLY A 527 -20.40 -1.04 4.62
N VAL A 528 -19.75 -1.93 5.38
CA VAL A 528 -19.85 -1.99 6.85
C VAL A 528 -19.14 -0.80 7.49
N MET A 529 -17.99 -0.42 6.93
CA MET A 529 -17.22 0.75 7.39
C MET A 529 -18.00 2.06 7.18
N LEU A 530 -18.65 2.22 6.02
CA LEU A 530 -19.53 3.36 5.73
C LEU A 530 -20.74 3.39 6.67
N ALA A 531 -21.30 2.23 7.03
CA ALA A 531 -22.39 2.16 8.01
C ALA A 531 -21.93 2.61 9.41
N GLY A 532 -20.74 2.20 9.85
CA GLY A 532 -20.17 2.65 11.12
C GLY A 532 -19.91 4.16 11.14
N ALA A 533 -19.28 4.67 10.08
CA ALA A 533 -19.01 6.10 9.88
C ALA A 533 -20.31 6.92 9.86
N GLY A 534 -21.29 6.51 9.04
CA GLY A 534 -22.59 7.19 8.93
C GLY A 534 -23.32 7.23 10.27
N SER A 535 -23.25 6.16 11.07
CA SER A 535 -23.84 6.10 12.40
C SER A 535 -23.17 7.08 13.38
N ALA A 536 -21.85 7.21 13.32
CA ALA A 536 -21.11 8.17 14.14
C ALA A 536 -21.41 9.63 13.75
N VAL A 537 -21.49 9.94 12.45
CA VAL A 537 -21.87 11.28 11.97
C VAL A 537 -23.27 11.68 12.48
N LEU A 538 -24.24 10.76 12.40
CA LEU A 538 -25.59 10.98 12.93
C LEU A 538 -25.55 11.33 14.43
N LEU A 539 -24.82 10.55 15.22
CA LEU A 539 -24.70 10.78 16.67
C LEU A 539 -23.99 12.10 16.99
N LEU A 540 -22.89 12.42 16.29
CA LEU A 540 -22.20 13.70 16.43
C LEU A 540 -23.11 14.88 16.09
N GLY A 541 -23.95 14.76 15.07
CA GLY A 541 -24.96 15.77 14.73
C GLY A 541 -25.97 16.01 15.87
N VAL A 542 -26.44 14.93 16.51
CA VAL A 542 -27.33 15.01 17.69
C VAL A 542 -26.62 15.70 18.87
N ILE A 543 -25.37 15.31 19.15
CA ILE A 543 -24.57 15.89 20.24
C ILE A 543 -24.31 17.38 19.96
N ALA A 544 -23.94 17.75 18.73
CA ALA A 544 -23.72 19.13 18.31
C ALA A 544 -24.97 19.99 18.53
N TRP A 545 -26.13 19.48 18.10
CA TRP A 545 -27.41 20.14 18.29
C TRP A 545 -27.74 20.34 19.77
N ALA A 546 -27.57 19.30 20.59
CA ALA A 546 -27.80 19.38 22.02
C ALA A 546 -26.87 20.42 22.69
N MET A 547 -25.57 20.35 22.43
CA MET A 547 -24.61 21.29 23.01
C MET A 547 -24.92 22.74 22.60
N LEU A 548 -25.20 23.01 21.33
CA LEU A 548 -25.55 24.35 20.86
C LEU A 548 -26.87 24.87 21.44
N ARG A 549 -27.80 23.97 21.78
CA ARG A 549 -29.08 24.31 22.41
C ARG A 549 -28.93 24.63 23.89
N TYR A 550 -28.11 23.86 24.62
CA TYR A 550 -27.91 23.99 26.07
C TYR A 550 -26.72 24.88 26.47
N SER A 551 -25.98 25.45 25.51
CA SER A 551 -24.78 26.26 25.76
C SER A 551 -25.01 27.58 26.52
N ARG A 552 -26.26 27.99 26.78
CA ARG A 552 -26.56 29.25 27.50
C ARG A 552 -26.06 29.26 28.94
N ASP A 553 -25.91 28.09 29.58
CA ASP A 553 -25.58 27.97 31.01
C ASP A 553 -24.16 27.45 31.30
N LEU A 554 -23.29 27.33 30.29
CA LEU A 554 -21.95 26.77 30.48
C LEU A 554 -21.05 27.68 31.34
N PRO A 555 -20.53 27.19 32.49
CA PRO A 555 -19.59 27.93 33.33
C PRO A 555 -18.23 28.01 32.64
N ILE A 556 -18.03 29.07 31.85
CA ILE A 556 -16.86 29.31 30.99
C ILE A 556 -15.54 29.11 31.75
N ALA A 557 -15.43 29.60 32.99
CA ALA A 557 -14.21 29.43 33.78
C ALA A 557 -13.87 27.95 34.04
N LYS A 558 -14.88 27.11 34.33
CA LYS A 558 -14.70 25.66 34.52
C LYS A 558 -14.34 24.98 33.20
N PHE A 559 -14.98 25.40 32.10
CA PHE A 559 -14.66 24.90 30.76
C PHE A 559 -13.19 25.17 30.38
N PHE A 560 -12.71 26.40 30.54
CA PHE A 560 -11.32 26.75 30.27
C PHE A 560 -10.34 26.03 31.21
N ALA A 561 -10.71 25.85 32.49
CA ALA A 561 -9.89 25.10 33.43
C ALA A 561 -9.76 23.62 33.04
N TYR A 562 -10.87 22.95 32.71
CA TYR A 562 -10.85 21.56 32.24
C TYR A 562 -10.11 21.42 30.92
N SER A 563 -10.32 22.34 29.98
CA SER A 563 -9.62 22.33 28.68
C SER A 563 -8.10 22.56 28.85
N ALA A 564 -7.68 23.42 29.79
CA ALA A 564 -6.26 23.62 30.07
C ALA A 564 -5.61 22.37 30.68
N TRP A 565 -6.30 21.66 31.58
CA TRP A 565 -5.82 20.39 32.12
C TRP A 565 -5.79 19.28 31.08
N LEU A 566 -6.80 19.21 30.20
CA LEU A 566 -6.82 18.27 29.09
C LEU A 566 -5.64 18.51 28.14
N MET A 567 -5.42 19.75 27.71
CA MET A 567 -4.27 20.08 26.86
C MET A 567 -2.93 19.82 27.56
N ALA A 568 -2.83 20.08 28.87
CA ALA A 568 -1.63 19.75 29.64
C ALA A 568 -1.34 18.24 29.61
N LEU A 569 -2.37 17.40 29.78
CA LEU A 569 -2.24 15.95 29.67
C LEU A 569 -1.83 15.55 28.24
N LEU A 570 -2.54 16.02 27.22
CA LEU A 570 -2.25 15.72 25.82
C LEU A 570 -0.84 16.12 25.41
N THR A 571 -0.35 17.26 25.92
CA THR A 571 1.02 17.72 25.68
C THR A 571 2.06 16.70 26.18
N ILE A 572 1.84 16.11 27.36
CA ILE A 572 2.73 15.08 27.92
C ILE A 572 2.63 13.79 27.09
N VAL A 573 1.41 13.39 26.70
CA VAL A 573 1.17 12.22 25.85
C VAL A 573 1.88 12.35 24.50
N LEU A 574 1.68 13.47 23.80
CA LEU A 574 2.27 13.75 22.50
C LEU A 574 3.79 13.85 22.57
N THR A 575 4.35 14.40 23.66
CA THR A 575 5.80 14.42 23.86
C THR A 575 6.37 13.00 23.86
N GLY A 576 5.73 12.07 24.58
CA GLY A 576 6.15 10.68 24.62
C GLY A 576 6.04 9.96 23.27
N LYS A 577 4.90 10.15 22.57
CA LYS A 577 4.70 9.62 21.21
C LYS A 577 5.70 10.18 20.21
N GLY A 578 5.95 11.50 20.24
CA GLY A 578 6.87 12.16 19.34
C GLY A 578 8.31 11.70 19.52
N VAL A 579 8.76 11.46 20.76
CA VAL A 579 10.08 10.86 21.01
C VAL A 579 10.14 9.41 20.55
N SER A 580 9.07 8.62 20.76
CA SER A 580 9.01 7.23 20.25
C SER A 580 9.13 7.18 18.73
N ALA A 581 8.35 7.97 18.01
CA ALA A 581 8.40 8.02 16.54
C ALA A 581 9.79 8.44 16.02
N LEU A 582 10.50 9.34 16.72
CA LEU A 582 11.89 9.68 16.37
C LEU A 582 12.89 8.55 16.70
N GLN A 583 12.63 7.73 17.72
CA GLN A 583 13.40 6.52 18.00
C GLN A 583 13.16 5.46 16.91
N GLU A 584 11.91 5.31 16.48
CA GLU A 584 11.49 4.39 15.43
C GLU A 584 12.12 4.77 14.09
N ALA A 585 12.13 6.06 13.73
CA ALA A 585 12.83 6.62 12.58
C ALA A 585 14.37 6.53 12.65
N GLY A 586 14.95 6.10 13.79
CA GLY A 586 16.39 5.94 13.97
C GLY A 586 17.17 7.23 14.22
N ILE A 587 16.51 8.35 14.52
CA ILE A 587 17.14 9.63 14.85
C ILE A 587 17.61 9.68 16.30
N ILE A 588 16.82 9.08 17.21
CA ILE A 588 17.13 9.01 18.64
C ILE A 588 17.49 7.57 19.00
N ASP A 589 18.59 7.39 19.73
CA ASP A 589 19.00 6.08 20.22
C ASP A 589 17.99 5.49 21.21
N ILE A 590 17.92 4.16 21.26
CA ILE A 590 16.98 3.43 22.13
C ILE A 590 17.76 2.93 23.36
N ALA A 591 17.43 3.48 24.53
CA ALA A 591 17.89 2.96 25.82
C ALA A 591 16.70 2.38 26.59
N PRO A 592 16.44 1.06 26.50
CA PRO A 592 15.33 0.40 27.19
C PRO A 592 15.49 0.49 28.72
N LEU A 593 14.37 0.58 29.43
CA LEU A 593 14.29 0.48 30.88
C LEU A 593 13.78 -0.92 31.27
N ASP A 594 14.62 -1.67 31.99
CA ASP A 594 14.26 -3.02 32.46
C ASP A 594 13.02 -2.96 33.37
N GLY A 595 11.98 -3.72 33.02
CA GLY A 595 10.72 -3.80 33.78
C GLY A 595 9.79 -2.58 33.64
N GLY A 596 10.01 -1.71 32.66
CA GLY A 596 9.16 -0.55 32.40
C GLY A 596 7.75 -0.90 31.92
N ILE A 597 6.75 -0.11 32.34
CA ILE A 597 5.35 -0.27 31.91
C ILE A 597 5.13 0.48 30.60
N ARG A 598 4.67 -0.21 29.54
CA ARG A 598 4.26 0.41 28.28
C ARG A 598 2.77 0.74 28.29
N VAL A 599 2.43 2.01 28.10
CA VAL A 599 1.03 2.47 27.94
C VAL A 599 0.97 3.45 26.77
N SER A 600 0.82 2.92 25.55
CA SER A 600 0.85 3.68 24.30
C SER A 600 -0.19 4.81 24.24
N VAL A 601 -1.38 4.58 24.82
CA VAL A 601 -2.45 5.58 24.93
C VAL A 601 -2.00 6.83 25.69
N LEU A 602 -1.14 6.65 26.71
CA LEU A 602 -0.59 7.75 27.50
C LEU A 602 0.77 8.24 26.95
N GLY A 603 1.22 7.71 25.81
CA GLY A 603 2.53 7.98 25.25
C GLY A 603 3.67 7.49 26.14
N ILE A 604 3.42 6.54 27.05
CA ILE A 604 4.44 6.00 27.95
C ILE A 604 5.12 4.83 27.25
N PHE A 605 6.36 5.04 26.84
CA PHE A 605 7.23 4.04 26.25
C PHE A 605 8.40 3.77 27.21
N PRO A 606 8.80 2.51 27.46
CA PRO A 606 9.79 2.15 28.47
C PRO A 606 11.23 2.44 28.00
N THR A 607 11.49 3.68 27.60
CA THR A 607 12.82 4.19 27.20
C THR A 607 13.20 5.39 28.04
N VAL A 608 14.49 5.53 28.36
CA VAL A 608 15.02 6.65 29.17
C VAL A 608 14.70 8.00 28.50
N GLN A 609 14.82 8.06 27.17
CA GLN A 609 14.61 9.26 26.38
C GLN A 609 13.13 9.70 26.41
N SER A 610 12.20 8.79 26.16
CA SER A 610 10.76 9.11 26.14
C SER A 610 10.28 9.53 27.53
N MET A 611 10.60 8.75 28.57
CA MET A 611 10.24 9.07 29.95
C MET A 611 10.88 10.38 30.44
N GLY A 612 12.14 10.62 30.09
CA GLY A 612 12.85 11.85 30.40
C GLY A 612 12.19 13.09 29.75
N ALA A 613 11.79 12.97 28.48
CA ALA A 613 11.11 14.04 27.76
C ALA A 613 9.72 14.33 28.34
N GLN A 614 8.94 13.30 28.66
CA GLN A 614 7.64 13.46 29.33
C GLN A 614 7.76 14.11 30.70
N LEU A 615 8.78 13.73 31.49
CA LEU A 615 9.06 14.35 32.79
C LEU A 615 9.41 15.83 32.64
N LEU A 616 10.27 16.16 31.67
CA LEU A 616 10.62 17.55 31.37
C LEU A 616 9.38 18.37 30.97
N MET A 617 8.49 17.77 30.17
CA MET A 617 7.23 18.40 29.78
C MET A 617 6.27 18.60 30.96
N LEU A 618 6.17 17.62 31.86
CA LEU A 618 5.40 17.73 33.10
C LEU A 618 5.92 18.91 33.96
N VAL A 619 7.24 19.04 34.09
CA VAL A 619 7.87 20.17 34.81
C VAL A 619 7.54 21.50 34.13
N ALA A 620 7.57 21.57 32.80
CA ALA A 620 7.23 22.77 32.04
C ALA A 620 5.75 23.19 32.26
N VAL A 621 4.82 22.24 32.20
CA VAL A 621 3.39 22.46 32.51
C VAL A 621 3.23 22.98 33.93
N ALA A 622 3.82 22.29 34.92
CA ALA A 622 3.72 22.67 36.32
C ALA A 622 4.28 24.08 36.58
N GLY A 623 5.46 24.38 36.02
CA GLY A 623 6.08 25.70 36.08
C GLY A 623 5.21 26.79 35.47
N GLY A 624 4.67 26.55 34.27
CA GLY A 624 3.76 27.49 33.60
C GLY A 624 2.49 27.78 34.41
N PHE A 625 1.88 26.75 34.99
CA PHE A 625 0.67 26.90 35.80
C PHE A 625 0.97 27.61 37.13
N MET A 626 2.11 27.32 37.77
CA MET A 626 2.56 28.02 38.98
C MET A 626 2.82 29.51 38.73
N LEU A 627 3.47 29.87 37.61
CA LEU A 627 3.71 31.27 37.23
C LEU A 627 2.40 32.04 37.02
N ASN A 628 1.41 31.42 36.37
CA ASN A 628 0.09 32.00 36.20
C ASN A 628 -0.64 32.21 37.53
N ARG A 629 -0.60 31.23 38.43
CA ARG A 629 -1.16 31.36 39.78
C ARG A 629 -0.53 32.51 40.57
N ARG A 630 0.81 32.65 40.52
CA ARG A 630 1.51 33.76 41.18
C ARG A 630 1.10 35.12 40.62
N ARG A 631 1.00 35.25 39.30
CA ARG A 631 0.53 36.49 38.64
C ARG A 631 -0.90 36.84 39.02
N ALA A 632 -1.77 35.85 39.18
CA ALA A 632 -3.15 36.08 39.62
C ALA A 632 -3.22 36.59 41.07
N VAL A 633 -2.42 36.04 41.99
CA VAL A 633 -2.38 36.46 43.40
C VAL A 633 -1.86 37.89 43.55
N VAL A 634 -0.76 38.24 42.88
CA VAL A 634 -0.18 39.61 42.92
C VAL A 634 -1.17 40.66 42.40
N ALA A 635 -1.97 40.33 41.39
CA ALA A 635 -2.98 41.22 40.84
C ALA A 635 -4.24 41.40 41.72
N THR A 636 -4.41 40.57 42.76
CA THR A 636 -5.53 40.68 43.71
C THR A 636 -5.16 41.41 45.01
N THR A 637 -3.87 41.61 45.26
CA THR A 637 -3.34 42.27 46.47
C THR A 637 -2.81 43.69 46.21
N GLY A 638 -2.92 44.19 44.98
CA GLY A 638 -2.43 45.51 44.55
C GLY A 638 -3.52 46.43 44.04
#